data_AF-A0AA97J664-F1
#
_entry.id   AF-A0AA97J664-F1
#
_cell.length_a   1.000
_cell.length_b   1.000
_cell.length_c   1.000
_cell.angle_alpha   90.00
_cell.angle_beta   90.00
_cell.angle_gamma   90.00
#
_symmetry.space_group_name_H-M   'P 1'
#
loop_
_entity.id
_entity.type
_entity.pdbx_description
1 polymer ?
#
loop_
_entity_poly.entity_id
_entity_poly.type
_entity_poly.pdbx_seq_one_letter_code
_entity_poly.pdbx_strand_id
1 'polypeptide(L)'
;MSGADQGSTYKDPSPKPGSSFAADAVSVLGPASQDTPKISFLLHTMSSSGPASQSSSTLSIKQRHFETADQGQTLKDSSSAYKPECEVTSSFLSFSMSRTSPSSRELLPVPKQKTHLMASFLSISTADQNLSSGSQDSFDAQRLVPHRSNFSSFPDQIQKHMQAFRLSKKQLLQIKDSIQVVLEKGLKKKVQDGAGSLPMVPTFVCTLPNGTERGHFLGLGLSQTQVDVLLLNLSGEEKQKAQLKMQSFPVSAELSNGKLFEYLAKCLARFLEDLHTTEKYFPLGFSFPFHCQHSSLNQCKLIKWAKDFQYAGVVGEDVAQLLQTALKEHCKNYSVEVIAVLNNTVGVMVSCICEEQPCEIGLMIDDGTNCCYMEEAENIASVENKVGCMCINTEWGTFGDAGELDDILTEFDQLMDKESFNQGISRFDKLVGRMYLCEIVRIILATLSEKGELFSGVLSPTLLVKGMLKFQDFLDIIDEKVGLTKTKNFLTRHGLVPSNQDCFHVQQICQNAFIRSANLCAAGLAAIITHIRTSQNQPLLDISVAVSGAVYRGQTQYREEVQKTLKFLIPECKVTFVTSEGSTTGAALVAAAALRLKSQQQQISSILAPLQLSTADLAKIRNQLRQEMEKGLSKETHNIASVRMLPSFVRNLPDGSERGDFLALDLGGTNFRVLLVQVKSQQEGGVCMTSEIYTIPTEVAQSNDVELFDHIVSCIVDFQLKHGVKGQTLPLGFTFSFPCNQIGLDKGILLRWTKGFSALGCVGKDVVQLLREAVKRQKHFDLDVIAIVNDTVGTMMSCAYVDPKCEMGLIVGTGTNACYMEEMQNVGTVEGEEGRMCINMEWGAFGDDGCLEYLMTPYDKKVDAGSINSGQQRYEKLISGMYLGEIVRYILLDLSARKILFQGRQISVLKTKDLFSTKLITTIADGSQGQQVMRAALEEKGFIISAEETLLVKDVCEAVSTRAAKMCGAGVAAVVDKIRENRQLEKLEVTVGVDGTLYKMHPQFARQVQETVALLAPKCQVKFLLSEDGSGKGAALIAAVASLKNKQQLT
;
A
#
# COMPACT_ATOMS: atom_id res chain seq x y z
N MET A 1 -40.98 -2.94 45.10
CA MET A 1 -40.04 -3.97 45.58
C MET A 1 -38.64 -3.46 45.24
N SER A 2 -38.01 -2.64 46.11
CA SER A 2 -37.15 -3.06 47.25
C SER A 2 -35.82 -3.64 46.75
N GLY A 3 -34.63 -3.03 46.91
CA GLY A 3 -34.15 -2.04 47.91
C GLY A 3 -33.18 -2.75 48.88
N ALA A 4 -32.13 -2.15 49.47
CA ALA A 4 -31.60 -0.78 49.55
C ALA A 4 -30.06 -0.89 49.86
N ASP A 5 -29.11 -0.04 49.44
CA ASP A 5 -28.78 1.38 49.78
C ASP A 5 -27.64 1.53 50.84
N GLN A 6 -27.08 2.75 51.00
CA GLN A 6 -25.77 3.19 51.58
C GLN A 6 -24.67 3.36 50.50
N GLY A 7 -23.87 4.43 50.43
CA GLY A 7 -23.69 5.64 51.25
C GLY A 7 -22.18 5.98 51.36
N SER A 8 -21.65 7.21 51.38
CA SER A 8 -22.23 8.56 51.43
C SER A 8 -21.28 9.63 50.81
N THR A 9 -21.76 10.87 50.60
CA THR A 9 -21.03 12.03 50.02
C THR A 9 -20.33 12.93 51.05
N TYR A 10 -19.32 13.71 50.66
CA TYR A 10 -18.94 14.99 51.33
C TYR A 10 -18.43 16.08 50.36
N LYS A 11 -18.31 17.33 50.83
CA LYS A 11 -17.98 18.57 50.07
C LYS A 11 -16.82 19.37 50.69
N ASP A 12 -16.23 20.26 49.87
CA ASP A 12 -15.38 21.44 50.18
C ASP A 12 -15.95 22.37 51.30
N PRO A 13 -15.17 23.27 51.98
CA PRO A 13 -14.31 24.29 51.34
C PRO A 13 -13.01 24.79 52.05
N SER A 14 -12.32 25.76 51.40
CA SER A 14 -11.11 26.59 51.74
C SER A 14 -11.20 27.50 53.00
N PRO A 15 -10.15 28.25 53.51
CA PRO A 15 -8.98 28.86 52.80
C PRO A 15 -7.60 29.03 53.57
N LYS A 16 -6.71 29.88 52.99
CA LYS A 16 -5.31 30.38 53.30
C LYS A 16 -5.07 30.99 54.72
N PRO A 17 -3.82 31.36 55.22
CA PRO A 17 -2.62 31.87 54.47
C PRO A 17 -1.14 31.69 55.01
N GLY A 18 -0.14 31.97 54.15
CA GLY A 18 0.94 32.97 54.40
C GLY A 18 2.38 32.58 54.84
N SER A 19 3.42 32.96 54.05
CA SER A 19 4.75 33.52 54.46
C SER A 19 5.72 33.70 53.25
N SER A 20 6.83 34.46 53.39
CA SER A 20 7.75 34.88 52.29
C SER A 20 9.14 35.39 52.79
N PHE A 21 10.00 35.88 51.86
CA PHE A 21 11.40 36.40 52.00
C PHE A 21 12.51 35.31 52.03
N ALA A 22 13.75 35.51 51.55
CA ALA A 22 14.42 36.56 50.73
C ALA A 22 15.58 35.88 49.94
N ALA A 23 15.87 36.16 48.66
CA ALA A 23 16.61 37.30 48.09
C ALA A 23 18.10 37.37 48.48
N ASP A 24 19.00 37.24 47.49
CA ASP A 24 20.40 37.73 47.52
C ASP A 24 20.92 37.96 46.07
N ALA A 25 21.93 38.80 45.86
CA ALA A 25 22.36 39.24 44.52
C ALA A 25 23.83 39.70 44.41
N VAL A 26 24.45 39.52 43.23
CA VAL A 26 25.75 40.11 42.86
C VAL A 26 25.69 40.64 41.42
N SER A 27 26.24 41.85 41.19
CA SER A 27 26.28 42.52 39.90
C SER A 27 27.60 43.28 39.70
N VAL A 28 28.21 43.22 38.51
CA VAL A 28 29.36 44.08 38.15
C VAL A 28 29.21 44.63 36.72
N LEU A 29 28.84 45.92 36.66
CA LEU A 29 29.27 47.00 35.73
C LEU A 29 29.64 46.71 34.26
N GLY A 30 29.04 47.49 33.34
CA GLY A 30 29.57 47.80 31.99
C GLY A 30 30.44 49.08 31.98
N PRO A 31 30.39 50.00 30.98
CA PRO A 31 29.50 50.07 29.82
C PRO A 31 30.16 50.55 28.47
N ALA A 32 29.32 50.90 27.48
CA ALA A 32 29.60 51.70 26.26
C ALA A 32 30.45 51.03 25.14
N SER A 33 30.41 51.48 23.87
CA SER A 33 29.79 52.69 23.28
C SER A 33 29.06 52.42 21.93
N GLN A 34 28.49 53.47 21.34
CA GLN A 34 27.83 53.46 20.02
C GLN A 34 28.87 53.52 18.88
N ASP A 35 28.54 53.01 17.68
CA ASP A 35 28.34 53.87 16.50
C ASP A 35 27.89 53.11 15.23
N THR A 36 27.19 53.84 14.35
CA THR A 36 26.92 53.46 12.95
C THR A 36 27.34 54.61 12.04
N PRO A 37 27.84 54.32 10.82
CA PRO A 37 27.18 54.95 9.67
C PRO A 37 26.97 54.03 8.47
N LYS A 38 26.41 54.61 7.40
CA LYS A 38 25.89 53.96 6.17
C LYS A 38 26.54 54.56 4.91
N ILE A 39 26.54 53.76 3.83
CA ILE A 39 26.38 54.16 2.40
C ILE A 39 27.59 54.78 1.64
N SER A 40 27.99 54.06 0.56
CA SER A 40 28.63 54.54 -0.70
C SER A 40 30.10 55.04 -0.67
N PHE A 41 30.83 55.20 -1.78
CA PHE A 41 30.54 55.12 -3.24
C PHE A 41 31.83 54.77 -4.06
N LEU A 42 31.67 54.40 -5.33
CA LEU A 42 32.56 54.62 -6.50
C LEU A 42 33.74 53.66 -6.84
N LEU A 43 33.86 53.48 -8.17
CA LEU A 43 34.70 52.59 -9.00
C LEU A 43 36.13 53.09 -9.29
N HIS A 44 36.97 52.18 -9.83
CA HIS A 44 38.20 52.43 -10.65
C HIS A 44 39.40 53.09 -9.89
N THR A 45 40.71 52.97 -10.20
CA THR A 45 41.61 52.19 -11.14
C THR A 45 43.09 52.36 -10.63
N MET A 46 44.22 51.84 -11.15
CA MET A 46 44.64 51.05 -12.36
C MET A 46 46.04 50.41 -12.12
N SER A 47 46.39 49.30 -12.80
CA SER A 47 47.78 48.84 -13.10
C SER A 47 48.68 48.42 -11.90
N SER A 48 49.80 47.68 -12.00
CA SER A 48 50.49 46.83 -13.02
C SER A 48 51.23 45.68 -12.25
N SER A 49 51.78 44.58 -12.77
CA SER A 49 52.57 44.34 -14.00
C SER A 49 52.67 42.82 -14.34
N GLY A 50 53.15 42.46 -15.54
CA GLY A 50 53.34 41.06 -16.02
C GLY A 50 54.82 40.61 -16.07
N PRO A 51 55.27 39.63 -16.90
CA PRO A 51 54.65 39.03 -18.11
C PRO A 51 54.24 37.54 -17.86
N ALA A 52 54.25 36.50 -18.73
CA ALA A 52 54.76 36.24 -20.09
C ALA A 52 54.05 35.04 -20.80
N SER A 53 54.59 34.57 -21.94
CA SER A 53 54.28 33.32 -22.72
C SER A 53 52.79 32.90 -22.85
N GLN A 54 52.08 33.19 -23.94
CA GLN A 54 52.14 32.55 -25.30
C GLN A 54 51.81 31.04 -25.28
N SER A 55 50.92 30.48 -26.11
CA SER A 55 50.29 30.88 -27.39
C SER A 55 48.78 30.49 -27.39
N SER A 56 47.79 31.14 -28.04
CA SER A 56 47.55 31.57 -29.44
C SER A 56 47.41 30.42 -30.47
N SER A 57 46.38 30.33 -31.33
CA SER A 57 45.25 31.26 -31.60
C SER A 57 44.03 30.62 -32.28
N THR A 58 42.89 31.28 -32.12
CA THR A 58 41.55 31.12 -32.73
C THR A 58 41.49 31.52 -34.23
N LEU A 59 40.48 31.06 -35.02
CA LEU A 59 39.30 31.86 -35.51
C LEU A 59 38.53 31.32 -36.77
N SER A 60 37.21 31.58 -36.76
CA SER A 60 36.29 31.99 -37.88
C SER A 60 35.88 31.10 -39.08
N ILE A 61 34.58 30.74 -39.10
CA ILE A 61 33.52 31.16 -40.06
C ILE A 61 33.68 30.93 -41.59
N LYS A 62 32.67 30.26 -42.20
CA LYS A 62 31.96 30.72 -43.43
C LYS A 62 30.63 29.98 -43.68
N GLN A 63 29.66 30.69 -44.29
CA GLN A 63 28.36 30.18 -44.80
C GLN A 63 28.40 29.90 -46.31
N ARG A 64 27.42 29.15 -46.85
CA ARG A 64 26.77 29.41 -48.16
C ARG A 64 25.49 28.56 -48.38
N HIS A 65 24.70 28.93 -49.41
CA HIS A 65 23.38 28.40 -49.82
C HIS A 65 23.36 28.07 -51.35
N PHE A 66 22.22 27.58 -51.86
CA PHE A 66 21.87 27.26 -53.27
C PHE A 66 22.53 25.96 -53.86
N GLU A 67 21.91 25.02 -54.61
CA GLU A 67 20.69 24.90 -55.49
C GLU A 67 21.01 25.08 -57.01
N THR A 68 20.37 24.39 -58.00
CA THR A 68 19.21 23.45 -58.03
C THR A 68 19.25 22.48 -59.27
N ALA A 69 18.33 21.48 -59.32
CA ALA A 69 17.92 20.67 -60.50
C ALA A 69 18.95 19.63 -61.08
N ASP A 70 18.63 18.68 -61.99
CA ASP A 70 17.38 18.39 -62.75
C ASP A 70 17.21 16.88 -63.19
N GLN A 71 16.10 16.59 -63.89
CA GLN A 71 15.60 15.37 -64.61
C GLN A 71 16.61 14.35 -65.23
N GLY A 72 16.23 13.10 -65.60
CA GLY A 72 14.95 12.36 -65.51
C GLY A 72 14.59 11.53 -66.78
N GLN A 73 14.16 10.25 -66.66
CA GLN A 73 13.59 9.34 -67.70
C GLN A 73 13.32 7.93 -67.07
N THR A 74 12.33 7.07 -67.40
CA THR A 74 11.08 7.20 -68.20
C THR A 74 10.01 6.18 -67.68
N LEU A 75 8.77 6.28 -68.17
CA LEU A 75 7.56 5.55 -67.69
C LEU A 75 7.37 4.11 -68.23
N LYS A 76 6.67 3.27 -67.44
CA LYS A 76 5.53 2.35 -67.76
C LYS A 76 5.28 1.38 -66.58
N ASP A 77 4.08 0.85 -66.29
CA ASP A 77 2.74 0.97 -66.92
C ASP A 77 1.61 0.77 -65.85
N SER A 78 0.37 1.14 -66.19
CA SER A 78 -0.92 0.73 -65.57
C SER A 78 -1.29 1.05 -64.09
N SER A 79 -2.48 1.65 -63.97
CA SER A 79 -3.19 2.13 -62.78
C SER A 79 -3.92 1.09 -61.90
N SER A 80 -3.99 1.35 -60.58
CA SER A 80 -5.22 1.18 -59.78
C SER A 80 -5.16 2.04 -58.50
N ALA A 81 -6.24 2.73 -58.12
CA ALA A 81 -6.27 3.60 -56.94
C ALA A 81 -6.72 2.86 -55.67
N TYR A 82 -6.17 3.24 -54.51
CA TYR A 82 -6.64 2.80 -53.19
C TYR A 82 -6.59 3.95 -52.17
N LYS A 83 -7.66 4.08 -51.37
CA LYS A 83 -7.68 4.89 -50.14
C LYS A 83 -7.11 4.08 -48.96
N PRO A 84 -6.69 4.75 -47.88
CA PRO A 84 -6.89 4.27 -46.52
C PRO A 84 -7.98 5.11 -45.83
N GLU A 85 -9.17 4.55 -45.66
CA GLU A 85 -10.17 5.06 -44.71
C GLU A 85 -9.91 4.45 -43.34
N CYS A 86 -10.05 5.24 -42.28
CA CYS A 86 -9.82 4.81 -40.90
C CYS A 86 -11.06 5.17 -40.05
N GLU A 87 -12.09 4.34 -40.15
CA GLU A 87 -13.31 4.51 -39.37
C GLU A 87 -13.10 4.05 -37.91
N VAL A 88 -13.38 4.93 -36.95
CA VAL A 88 -13.46 4.58 -35.53
C VAL A 88 -14.92 4.69 -35.11
N THR A 89 -15.69 3.63 -35.32
CA THR A 89 -17.11 3.57 -34.92
C THR A 89 -17.23 3.29 -33.43
N SER A 90 -17.57 4.31 -32.64
CA SER A 90 -17.88 4.17 -31.22
C SER A 90 -19.37 3.83 -31.02
N SER A 91 -19.66 2.59 -30.63
CA SER A 91 -21.02 2.15 -30.28
C SER A 91 -21.10 1.67 -28.83
N PHE A 92 -21.38 2.59 -27.91
CA PHE A 92 -21.83 2.21 -26.56
C PHE A 92 -23.28 1.71 -26.64
N LEU A 93 -23.53 0.51 -26.10
CA LEU A 93 -24.87 0.01 -25.84
C LEU A 93 -25.04 -0.39 -24.38
N SER A 94 -26.23 -0.10 -23.86
CA SER A 94 -26.66 -0.40 -22.49
C SER A 94 -26.64 -1.89 -22.18
N PHE A 95 -26.13 -2.27 -21.00
CA PHE A 95 -26.31 -3.62 -20.48
C PHE A 95 -27.35 -3.65 -19.36
N SER A 96 -28.46 -4.34 -19.62
CA SER A 96 -29.42 -4.81 -18.62
C SER A 96 -29.05 -6.22 -18.17
N MET A 97 -29.54 -6.66 -17.00
CA MET A 97 -29.24 -7.99 -16.47
C MET A 97 -29.86 -9.12 -17.31
N SER A 98 -29.06 -10.11 -17.71
CA SER A 98 -29.51 -11.49 -17.85
C SER A 98 -28.32 -12.47 -17.70
N ARG A 99 -28.61 -13.73 -17.34
CA ARG A 99 -27.59 -14.79 -17.14
C ARG A 99 -27.60 -15.75 -18.32
N THR A 100 -26.42 -16.06 -18.88
CA THR A 100 -26.15 -17.33 -19.59
C THR A 100 -24.64 -17.56 -19.71
N SER A 101 -24.20 -18.82 -19.62
CA SER A 101 -22.89 -19.28 -20.11
C SER A 101 -22.98 -19.62 -21.62
N PRO A 102 -21.85 -19.73 -22.35
CA PRO A 102 -21.37 -21.09 -22.63
C PRO A 102 -19.83 -21.23 -22.76
N SER A 103 -19.43 -22.44 -23.17
CA SER A 103 -18.12 -23.07 -23.20
C SER A 103 -17.16 -22.71 -24.36
N SER A 104 -15.85 -22.89 -24.08
CA SER A 104 -14.80 -23.51 -24.94
C SER A 104 -14.42 -22.94 -26.32
N ARG A 105 -13.13 -22.62 -26.47
CA ARG A 105 -12.26 -22.83 -27.67
C ARG A 105 -10.80 -22.86 -27.19
N GLU A 106 -10.10 -23.98 -27.33
CA GLU A 106 -9.22 -24.34 -28.47
C GLU A 106 -7.94 -23.49 -28.58
N LEU A 107 -6.80 -24.15 -28.34
CA LEU A 107 -5.44 -23.60 -28.43
C LEU A 107 -4.75 -24.11 -29.70
N LEU A 108 -3.99 -23.23 -30.38
CA LEU A 108 -3.03 -23.62 -31.43
C LEU A 108 -1.62 -23.07 -31.11
N PRO A 109 -0.53 -23.74 -31.54
CA PRO A 109 0.78 -23.60 -30.90
C PRO A 109 1.70 -22.56 -31.55
N VAL A 110 2.53 -21.91 -30.72
CA VAL A 110 3.68 -21.10 -31.14
C VAL A 110 4.91 -22.01 -31.36
N PRO A 111 5.66 -21.88 -32.48
CA PRO A 111 6.76 -22.78 -32.81
C PRO A 111 8.05 -22.52 -32.00
N LYS A 112 8.83 -23.59 -31.79
CA LYS A 112 10.15 -23.54 -31.14
C LYS A 112 11.23 -23.00 -32.09
N GLN A 113 12.10 -22.12 -31.61
CA GLN A 113 13.42 -21.91 -32.20
C GLN A 113 14.52 -22.60 -31.39
N LYS A 114 15.60 -23.02 -32.06
CA LYS A 114 16.76 -23.71 -31.50
C LYS A 114 18.05 -22.98 -31.88
N THR A 115 18.89 -22.71 -30.88
CA THR A 115 20.35 -22.54 -31.00
C THR A 115 20.92 -22.93 -29.62
N HIS A 116 21.80 -23.91 -29.42
CA HIS A 116 23.13 -24.18 -30.02
C HIS A 116 24.10 -22.99 -29.84
N LEU A 117 25.32 -23.14 -29.33
CA LEU A 117 25.99 -24.31 -28.70
C LEU A 117 27.26 -23.82 -27.98
N MET A 118 27.59 -24.31 -26.78
CA MET A 118 28.97 -24.56 -26.31
C MET A 118 28.94 -25.33 -24.98
N ALA A 119 29.82 -26.34 -24.82
CA ALA A 119 29.90 -27.17 -23.61
C ALA A 119 31.31 -27.74 -23.40
N SER A 120 31.71 -27.90 -22.13
CA SER A 120 32.88 -28.65 -21.60
C SER A 120 33.00 -28.30 -20.10
N PHE A 121 33.39 -29.17 -19.16
CA PHE A 121 33.84 -30.57 -19.19
C PHE A 121 33.15 -31.39 -18.09
N LEU A 122 32.85 -32.67 -18.36
CA LEU A 122 33.49 -33.82 -17.66
C LEU A 122 32.94 -35.15 -18.20
N SER A 123 33.84 -36.03 -18.66
CA SER A 123 33.57 -37.43 -19.01
C SER A 123 33.41 -38.29 -17.74
N ILE A 124 32.70 -39.42 -17.78
CA ILE A 124 33.24 -40.73 -18.20
C ILE A 124 32.09 -41.65 -18.68
N SER A 125 32.34 -42.47 -19.70
CA SER A 125 31.43 -43.52 -20.22
C SER A 125 31.66 -44.87 -19.48
N THR A 126 31.01 -46.01 -19.73
CA THR A 126 30.14 -46.56 -20.79
C THR A 126 29.28 -47.67 -20.11
N ALA A 127 28.22 -48.26 -20.65
CA ALA A 127 28.12 -48.96 -21.94
C ALA A 127 26.64 -49.14 -22.37
N ASP A 128 26.46 -49.57 -23.63
CA ASP A 128 25.19 -49.46 -24.37
C ASP A 128 24.13 -50.55 -24.12
N GLN A 129 22.92 -50.20 -24.57
CA GLN A 129 21.77 -51.10 -24.74
C GLN A 129 21.97 -52.04 -25.95
N ASN A 130 21.13 -53.07 -26.08
CA ASN A 130 20.91 -53.72 -27.36
C ASN A 130 19.43 -54.12 -27.60
N LEU A 131 18.85 -53.51 -28.65
CA LEU A 131 17.90 -54.09 -29.62
C LEU A 131 16.56 -54.71 -29.15
N SER A 132 15.54 -53.84 -29.12
CA SER A 132 14.40 -53.81 -30.08
C SER A 132 13.24 -54.83 -30.08
N SER A 133 12.06 -54.25 -30.39
CA SER A 133 10.89 -54.82 -31.12
C SER A 133 9.79 -55.56 -30.34
N GLY A 134 8.54 -55.43 -30.81
CA GLY A 134 7.47 -56.42 -30.61
C GLY A 134 6.13 -55.98 -30.00
N SER A 135 5.18 -55.57 -30.85
CA SER A 135 3.71 -55.78 -30.73
C SER A 135 2.89 -55.25 -29.53
N GLN A 136 1.60 -55.03 -29.81
CA GLN A 136 0.54 -54.79 -28.83
C GLN A 136 0.04 -56.14 -28.25
N ASP A 137 -0.36 -56.19 -26.97
CA ASP A 137 -1.79 -56.14 -26.59
C ASP A 137 -1.99 -56.23 -25.06
N SER A 138 -3.24 -56.11 -24.63
CA SER A 138 -3.67 -56.11 -23.22
C SER A 138 -3.33 -57.41 -22.47
N PHE A 139 -2.93 -57.30 -21.19
CA PHE A 139 -3.32 -58.32 -20.20
C PHE A 139 -3.47 -57.75 -18.79
N ASP A 140 -4.28 -58.46 -18.01
CA ASP A 140 -4.66 -58.18 -16.63
C ASP A 140 -3.58 -58.62 -15.61
N ALA A 141 -3.89 -58.34 -14.34
CA ALA A 141 -3.20 -58.70 -13.10
C ALA A 141 -2.10 -59.81 -13.07
N GLN A 142 -1.10 -59.54 -12.22
CA GLN A 142 -0.14 -60.42 -11.52
C GLN A 142 1.35 -60.34 -11.94
N ARG A 143 2.20 -60.41 -10.90
CA ARG A 143 3.67 -60.61 -10.89
C ARG A 143 4.55 -59.52 -11.52
N LEU A 144 5.30 -58.84 -10.64
CA LEU A 144 6.76 -58.77 -10.77
C LEU A 144 7.39 -58.58 -9.38
N VAL A 145 7.94 -59.67 -8.81
CA VAL A 145 8.78 -59.66 -7.60
C VAL A 145 9.91 -60.68 -7.79
N PRO A 146 11.15 -60.18 -7.93
CA PRO A 146 12.33 -60.86 -7.39
C PRO A 146 13.19 -59.88 -6.55
N HIS A 147 13.90 -60.28 -5.50
CA HIS A 147 14.11 -61.61 -4.95
C HIS A 147 13.55 -61.76 -3.52
N ARG A 148 13.06 -62.96 -3.19
CA ARG A 148 13.05 -63.46 -1.80
C ARG A 148 14.36 -64.22 -1.55
N SER A 149 15.08 -63.84 -0.49
CA SER A 149 16.12 -64.66 0.13
C SER A 149 15.92 -64.62 1.65
N ASN A 150 15.10 -65.56 2.14
CA ASN A 150 14.71 -65.86 3.52
C ASN A 150 15.34 -65.00 4.65
N PHE A 151 14.72 -63.85 4.92
CA PHE A 151 14.54 -63.36 6.29
C PHE A 151 13.06 -63.05 6.50
N SER A 152 12.59 -63.27 7.73
CA SER A 152 11.17 -63.57 8.01
C SER A 152 10.24 -62.36 7.91
N SER A 153 8.95 -62.64 7.77
CA SER A 153 7.92 -61.69 8.21
C SER A 153 8.10 -61.34 9.69
N PHE A 154 7.63 -60.16 10.09
CA PHE A 154 7.44 -59.82 11.50
C PHE A 154 6.65 -60.93 12.22
N PRO A 155 6.90 -61.16 13.53
CA PRO A 155 5.88 -61.70 14.43
C PRO A 155 4.61 -60.85 14.35
N ASP A 156 3.43 -61.46 14.34
CA ASP A 156 2.14 -60.75 14.16
C ASP A 156 1.95 -59.61 15.19
N GLN A 157 2.51 -59.76 16.38
CA GLN A 157 2.52 -58.77 17.47
C GLN A 157 3.26 -57.49 17.06
N ILE A 158 4.55 -57.59 16.68
CA ILE A 158 5.34 -56.45 16.20
C ILE A 158 4.70 -55.86 14.93
N GLN A 159 4.15 -56.69 14.04
CA GLN A 159 3.46 -56.19 12.84
C GLN A 159 2.25 -55.32 13.18
N LYS A 160 1.46 -55.71 14.19
CA LYS A 160 0.34 -54.94 14.71
C LYS A 160 0.79 -53.61 15.33
N HIS A 161 1.87 -53.61 16.10
CA HIS A 161 2.46 -52.37 16.64
C HIS A 161 2.95 -51.43 15.52
N MET A 162 3.61 -51.96 14.48
CA MET A 162 4.10 -51.16 13.34
C MET A 162 2.99 -50.69 12.39
N GLN A 163 1.85 -51.39 12.30
CA GLN A 163 0.68 -50.90 11.55
C GLN A 163 0.14 -49.59 12.12
N ALA A 164 0.17 -49.39 13.44
CA ALA A 164 -0.29 -48.16 14.07
C ALA A 164 0.55 -46.91 13.70
N PHE A 165 1.81 -47.10 13.30
CA PHE A 165 2.68 -46.02 12.81
C PHE A 165 2.41 -45.65 11.33
N ARG A 166 1.70 -46.51 10.58
CA ARG A 166 1.46 -46.34 9.14
C ARG A 166 0.16 -45.58 8.86
N LEU A 167 0.27 -44.25 8.86
CA LEU A 167 -0.83 -43.35 8.53
C LEU A 167 -1.37 -43.63 7.11
N SER A 168 -2.67 -43.92 7.02
CA SER A 168 -3.34 -44.10 5.73
C SER A 168 -3.55 -42.77 5.01
N LYS A 169 -3.70 -42.84 3.68
CA LYS A 169 -4.07 -41.68 2.84
C LYS A 169 -5.30 -40.93 3.34
N LYS A 170 -6.28 -41.62 3.94
CA LYS A 170 -7.48 -41.01 4.53
C LYS A 170 -7.13 -40.22 5.80
N GLN A 171 -6.35 -40.79 6.71
CA GLN A 171 -5.89 -40.10 7.93
C GLN A 171 -5.07 -38.86 7.58
N LEU A 172 -4.17 -38.93 6.59
CA LEU A 172 -3.36 -37.77 6.19
C LEU A 172 -4.20 -36.61 5.63
N LEU A 173 -5.27 -36.90 4.90
CA LEU A 173 -6.26 -35.89 4.50
C LEU A 173 -7.02 -35.33 5.72
N GLN A 174 -7.54 -36.20 6.61
CA GLN A 174 -8.23 -35.75 7.83
C GLN A 174 -7.35 -34.87 8.74
N ILE A 175 -6.04 -35.16 8.83
CA ILE A 175 -5.05 -34.36 9.56
C ILE A 175 -4.84 -33.01 8.87
N LYS A 176 -4.61 -32.98 7.55
CA LYS A 176 -4.50 -31.75 6.74
C LYS A 176 -5.72 -30.84 6.95
N ASP A 177 -6.92 -31.40 6.79
CA ASP A 177 -8.18 -30.65 6.87
C ASP A 177 -8.41 -30.11 8.31
N SER A 178 -8.06 -30.90 9.33
CA SER A 178 -8.12 -30.47 10.74
C SER A 178 -7.13 -29.34 11.05
N ILE A 179 -5.89 -29.42 10.54
CA ILE A 179 -4.90 -28.35 10.68
C ILE A 179 -5.40 -27.07 10.02
N GLN A 180 -5.98 -27.14 8.82
CA GLN A 180 -6.56 -25.96 8.15
C GLN A 180 -7.69 -25.33 8.98
N VAL A 181 -8.61 -26.13 9.51
CA VAL A 181 -9.71 -25.64 10.36
C VAL A 181 -9.22 -24.98 11.65
N VAL A 182 -8.12 -25.46 12.24
CA VAL A 182 -7.51 -24.83 13.43
C VAL A 182 -6.70 -23.58 13.06
N LEU A 183 -6.04 -23.57 11.89
CA LEU A 183 -5.27 -22.45 11.34
C LEU A 183 -6.17 -21.24 11.13
N GLU A 184 -7.30 -21.42 10.44
CA GLU A 184 -8.31 -20.38 10.23
C GLU A 184 -8.88 -19.83 11.54
N LYS A 185 -9.08 -20.69 12.55
CA LYS A 185 -9.55 -20.27 13.89
C LYS A 185 -8.50 -19.44 14.62
N GLY A 186 -7.21 -19.78 14.47
CA GLY A 186 -6.10 -19.03 15.06
C GLY A 186 -6.00 -17.62 14.49
N LEU A 187 -6.02 -17.47 13.17
CA LEU A 187 -6.01 -16.16 12.50
C LEU A 187 -7.17 -15.25 12.91
N LYS A 188 -8.34 -15.85 13.18
CA LYS A 188 -9.59 -15.14 13.54
C LYS A 188 -9.70 -14.79 15.03
N LYS A 189 -8.80 -15.28 15.90
CA LYS A 189 -8.75 -14.90 17.33
C LYS A 189 -8.12 -13.53 17.54
N LYS A 190 -8.51 -12.84 18.62
CA LYS A 190 -7.71 -11.76 19.20
C LYS A 190 -6.68 -12.35 20.16
N VAL A 191 -5.59 -11.61 20.38
CA VAL A 191 -4.45 -12.01 21.22
C VAL A 191 -4.84 -12.33 22.69
N GLN A 192 -6.03 -11.89 23.13
CA GLN A 192 -6.55 -12.07 24.47
C GLN A 192 -7.41 -13.35 24.64
N ASP A 193 -7.81 -14.03 23.55
CA ASP A 193 -8.82 -15.10 23.57
C ASP A 193 -8.28 -16.49 24.00
N GLY A 194 -7.13 -16.52 24.69
CA GLY A 194 -6.47 -17.74 25.18
C GLY A 194 -5.85 -18.63 24.09
N ALA A 195 -4.99 -19.57 24.50
CA ALA A 195 -4.33 -20.48 23.57
C ALA A 195 -5.35 -21.33 22.78
N GLY A 196 -5.33 -21.22 21.45
CA GLY A 196 -5.88 -22.25 20.55
C GLY A 196 -4.81 -23.29 20.22
N SER A 197 -5.19 -24.42 19.62
CA SER A 197 -4.23 -25.47 19.23
C SER A 197 -3.23 -25.01 18.15
N LEU A 198 -3.54 -23.94 17.40
CA LEU A 198 -2.55 -23.14 16.66
C LEU A 198 -2.61 -21.67 17.13
N PRO A 199 -1.55 -21.13 17.75
CA PRO A 199 -1.48 -19.73 18.19
C PRO A 199 -1.44 -18.66 17.08
N MET A 200 -0.93 -18.99 15.88
CA MET A 200 -0.87 -18.10 14.71
C MET A 200 -0.28 -16.70 15.02
N VAL A 201 0.95 -16.69 15.52
CA VAL A 201 1.62 -15.52 16.12
C VAL A 201 2.06 -14.50 15.04
N PRO A 202 1.62 -13.22 15.15
CA PRO A 202 2.16 -12.12 14.35
C PRO A 202 3.64 -11.87 14.64
N THR A 203 4.49 -11.87 13.61
CA THR A 203 5.95 -11.66 13.76
C THR A 203 6.40 -10.22 13.52
N PHE A 204 5.51 -9.35 13.02
CA PHE A 204 5.80 -7.98 12.57
C PHE A 204 6.80 -7.86 11.40
N VAL A 205 7.18 -8.97 10.76
CA VAL A 205 7.90 -8.95 9.47
C VAL A 205 6.89 -8.77 8.33
N CYS A 206 6.66 -7.52 7.94
CA CYS A 206 5.67 -7.15 6.91
C CYS A 206 6.23 -7.10 5.48
N THR A 207 7.55 -6.97 5.32
CA THR A 207 8.21 -7.09 4.01
C THR A 207 9.46 -7.94 4.11
N LEU A 208 9.83 -8.51 2.97
CA LEU A 208 11.07 -9.26 2.80
C LEU A 208 12.19 -8.33 2.30
N PRO A 209 13.48 -8.66 2.57
CA PRO A 209 14.62 -8.02 1.92
C PRO A 209 14.47 -8.00 0.38
N ASN A 210 14.92 -6.92 -0.26
CA ASN A 210 14.75 -6.73 -1.70
C ASN A 210 16.06 -6.43 -2.46
N GLY A 211 17.22 -6.57 -1.81
CA GLY A 211 18.54 -6.37 -2.39
C GLY A 211 19.03 -4.92 -2.37
N THR A 212 18.21 -3.98 -1.90
CA THR A 212 18.60 -2.57 -1.73
C THR A 212 19.13 -2.24 -0.32
N GLU A 213 19.05 -3.21 0.60
CA GLU A 213 19.60 -3.13 1.96
C GLU A 213 21.12 -2.87 1.95
N ARG A 214 21.60 -2.02 2.87
CA ARG A 214 23.00 -1.52 2.91
C ARG A 214 23.52 -1.39 4.34
N GLY A 215 24.75 -1.84 4.58
CA GLY A 215 25.44 -1.68 5.87
C GLY A 215 26.00 -2.97 6.45
N HIS A 216 26.37 -2.90 7.74
CA HIS A 216 26.99 -3.96 8.51
C HIS A 216 26.03 -4.45 9.59
N PHE A 217 25.49 -5.67 9.45
CA PHE A 217 24.43 -6.19 10.32
C PHE A 217 24.94 -7.42 11.08
N LEU A 218 24.70 -7.46 12.39
CA LEU A 218 24.96 -8.66 13.18
C LEU A 218 23.76 -9.59 13.14
N GLY A 219 24.05 -10.89 13.13
CA GLY A 219 23.10 -11.95 13.42
C GLY A 219 23.53 -12.69 14.68
N LEU A 220 22.60 -12.94 15.59
CA LEU A 220 22.76 -13.84 16.73
C LEU A 220 21.72 -14.95 16.63
N GLY A 221 22.12 -16.19 16.85
CA GLY A 221 21.25 -17.37 16.81
C GLY A 221 21.49 -18.26 18.01
N LEU A 222 20.41 -18.81 18.57
CA LEU A 222 20.45 -19.75 19.68
C LEU A 222 19.89 -21.12 19.23
N SER A 223 20.59 -22.20 19.56
CA SER A 223 20.17 -23.59 19.40
C SER A 223 20.46 -24.38 20.68
N GLN A 224 20.10 -25.68 20.76
CA GLN A 224 20.44 -26.51 21.92
C GLN A 224 21.96 -26.65 22.15
N THR A 225 22.77 -26.72 21.09
CA THR A 225 24.19 -27.09 21.17
C THR A 225 25.14 -25.93 20.94
N GLN A 226 24.71 -24.90 20.22
CA GLN A 226 25.55 -23.75 19.85
C GLN A 226 24.81 -22.41 19.85
N VAL A 227 25.56 -21.36 20.13
CA VAL A 227 25.23 -19.96 19.86
C VAL A 227 25.99 -19.54 18.62
N ASP A 228 25.28 -19.13 17.58
CA ASP A 228 25.86 -18.68 16.31
C ASP A 228 25.90 -17.15 16.27
N VAL A 229 27.08 -16.56 16.08
CA VAL A 229 27.25 -15.12 15.85
C VAL A 229 27.77 -14.91 14.44
N LEU A 230 27.21 -13.94 13.71
CA LEU A 230 27.69 -13.55 12.40
C LEU A 230 27.69 -12.05 12.19
N LEU A 231 28.52 -11.62 11.23
CA LEU A 231 28.49 -10.31 10.61
C LEU A 231 28.15 -10.48 9.13
N LEU A 232 27.09 -9.81 8.70
CA LEU A 232 26.59 -9.74 7.33
C LEU A 232 26.90 -8.35 6.76
N ASN A 233 27.68 -8.28 5.69
CA ASN A 233 27.99 -7.03 5.00
C ASN A 233 27.20 -6.93 3.69
N LEU A 234 26.38 -5.88 3.56
CA LEU A 234 25.49 -5.62 2.43
C LEU A 234 25.88 -4.32 1.71
N SER A 235 26.21 -4.41 0.42
CA SER A 235 26.56 -3.27 -0.44
C SER A 235 25.35 -2.64 -1.16
N GLY A 236 24.20 -3.32 -1.18
CA GLY A 236 22.95 -2.85 -1.79
C GLY A 236 23.02 -2.70 -3.31
N GLU A 237 23.79 -3.56 -3.97
CA GLU A 237 23.74 -3.80 -5.41
C GLU A 237 23.17 -5.21 -5.65
N GLU A 238 22.23 -5.35 -6.59
CA GLU A 238 21.39 -6.53 -6.82
C GLU A 238 22.11 -7.88 -7.06
N LYS A 239 23.45 -7.89 -7.13
CA LYS A 239 24.26 -9.03 -7.61
C LYS A 239 25.50 -9.35 -6.78
N GLN A 240 25.75 -8.66 -5.67
CA GLN A 240 26.87 -8.99 -4.79
C GLN A 240 26.41 -9.99 -3.71
N LYS A 241 27.03 -11.17 -3.65
CA LYS A 241 26.86 -12.08 -2.51
C LYS A 241 27.33 -11.36 -1.24
N ALA A 242 26.47 -11.33 -0.22
CA ALA A 242 26.77 -10.72 1.06
C ALA A 242 28.04 -11.33 1.66
N GLN A 243 28.98 -10.50 2.14
CA GLN A 243 30.18 -11.04 2.78
C GLN A 243 29.82 -11.45 4.20
N LEU A 244 29.85 -12.76 4.43
CA LEU A 244 29.51 -13.40 5.69
C LEU A 244 30.78 -13.76 6.47
N LYS A 245 30.86 -13.35 7.73
CA LYS A 245 31.76 -13.93 8.73
C LYS A 245 30.91 -14.54 9.84
N MET A 246 31.16 -15.79 10.23
CA MET A 246 30.36 -16.50 11.25
C MET A 246 31.27 -17.26 12.22
N GLN A 247 30.89 -17.32 13.49
CA GLN A 247 31.55 -18.06 14.55
C GLN A 247 30.50 -18.73 15.46
N SER A 248 30.63 -20.04 15.65
CA SER A 248 29.76 -20.84 16.52
C SER A 248 30.44 -21.07 17.87
N PHE A 249 29.71 -20.83 18.96
CA PHE A 249 30.18 -21.00 20.34
C PHE A 249 29.38 -22.14 21.02
N PRO A 250 30.02 -23.15 21.62
CA PRO A 250 29.31 -24.29 22.22
C PRO A 250 28.56 -23.89 23.48
N VAL A 251 27.29 -24.30 23.60
CA VAL A 251 26.43 -24.09 24.77
C VAL A 251 27.03 -24.82 25.98
N SER A 252 27.78 -24.07 26.81
CA SER A 252 28.51 -24.60 27.97
C SER A 252 27.57 -25.05 29.10
N ALA A 253 27.94 -26.11 29.82
CA ALA A 253 27.26 -26.55 31.03
C ALA A 253 27.23 -25.48 32.15
N GLU A 254 28.09 -24.46 32.07
CA GLU A 254 28.12 -23.30 32.98
C GLU A 254 26.85 -22.42 32.88
N LEU A 255 26.05 -22.58 31.82
CA LEU A 255 24.72 -21.96 31.69
C LEU A 255 23.73 -22.42 32.77
N SER A 256 24.04 -23.50 33.51
CA SER A 256 23.33 -23.95 34.72
C SER A 256 23.17 -22.85 35.78
N ASN A 257 24.02 -21.81 35.79
CA ASN A 257 23.90 -20.65 36.67
C ASN A 257 22.86 -19.60 36.23
N GLY A 258 21.98 -19.91 35.28
CA GLY A 258 20.79 -19.11 34.95
C GLY A 258 21.03 -17.87 34.05
N LYS A 259 22.27 -17.61 33.63
CA LYS A 259 22.67 -16.35 32.96
C LYS A 259 22.74 -16.41 31.43
N LEU A 260 21.66 -16.83 30.77
CA LEU A 260 21.61 -17.00 29.29
C LEU A 260 22.05 -15.74 28.52
N PHE A 261 21.43 -14.58 28.80
CA PHE A 261 21.71 -13.34 28.05
C PHE A 261 23.12 -12.78 28.29
N GLU A 262 23.68 -12.98 29.49
CA GLU A 262 25.07 -12.62 29.79
C GLU A 262 26.05 -13.43 28.92
N TYR A 263 25.79 -14.74 28.77
CA TYR A 263 26.57 -15.63 27.91
C TYR A 263 26.45 -15.26 26.42
N LEU A 264 25.23 -14.98 25.94
CA LEU A 264 24.99 -14.51 24.57
C LEU A 264 25.77 -13.22 24.26
N ALA A 265 25.70 -12.23 25.17
CA ALA A 265 26.41 -10.97 25.01
C ALA A 265 27.95 -11.13 25.07
N LYS A 266 28.47 -12.07 25.87
CA LYS A 266 29.90 -12.41 25.91
C LYS A 266 30.39 -13.06 24.61
N CYS A 267 29.60 -13.95 24.00
CA CYS A 267 29.93 -14.54 22.70
C CYS A 267 30.02 -13.48 21.60
N LEU A 268 29.04 -12.56 21.57
CA LEU A 268 29.01 -11.47 20.60
C LEU A 268 30.13 -10.44 20.84
N ALA A 269 30.43 -10.09 22.09
CA ALA A 269 31.56 -9.22 22.44
C ALA A 269 32.89 -9.78 21.92
N ARG A 270 33.16 -11.07 22.18
CA ARG A 270 34.37 -11.74 21.71
C ARG A 270 34.46 -11.77 20.18
N PHE A 271 33.38 -12.09 19.49
CA PHE A 271 33.32 -12.04 18.02
C PHE A 271 33.65 -10.64 17.47
N LEU A 272 33.16 -9.57 18.11
CA LEU A 272 33.50 -8.18 17.75
C LEU A 272 34.95 -7.79 18.07
N GLU A 273 35.57 -8.37 19.11
CA GLU A 273 36.99 -8.19 19.42
C GLU A 273 37.88 -8.90 18.38
N ASP A 274 37.57 -10.16 18.06
CA ASP A 274 38.25 -10.99 17.04
C ASP A 274 38.13 -10.40 15.61
N LEU A 275 37.16 -9.50 15.36
CA LEU A 275 36.95 -8.85 14.05
C LEU A 275 37.90 -7.67 13.74
N HIS A 276 38.53 -7.07 14.77
CA HIS A 276 39.46 -5.93 14.66
C HIS A 276 38.93 -4.75 13.81
N THR A 277 37.63 -4.46 13.89
CA THR A 277 36.94 -3.46 13.05
C THR A 277 37.02 -2.04 13.61
N THR A 278 37.07 -1.04 12.73
CA THR A 278 36.89 0.38 13.08
C THR A 278 35.44 0.78 13.26
N GLU A 279 34.49 -0.02 12.76
CA GLU A 279 33.06 0.23 12.90
C GLU A 279 32.62 0.17 14.38
N LYS A 280 31.70 1.07 14.75
CA LYS A 280 31.23 1.26 16.12
C LYS A 280 29.73 1.10 16.31
N TYR A 281 28.91 1.11 15.26
CA TYR A 281 27.48 0.84 15.37
C TYR A 281 27.11 -0.45 14.64
N PHE A 282 26.40 -1.34 15.33
CA PHE A 282 25.96 -2.62 14.80
C PHE A 282 24.48 -2.88 15.13
N PRO A 283 23.58 -2.78 14.14
CA PRO A 283 22.23 -3.30 14.28
C PRO A 283 22.25 -4.83 14.31
N LEU A 284 21.47 -5.42 15.21
CA LEU A 284 21.43 -6.85 15.50
C LEU A 284 20.05 -7.44 15.24
N GLY A 285 20.01 -8.54 14.48
CA GLY A 285 18.88 -9.46 14.41
C GLY A 285 19.13 -10.72 15.24
N PHE A 286 18.15 -11.14 16.06
CA PHE A 286 18.25 -12.28 16.97
C PHE A 286 17.26 -13.41 16.60
N SER A 287 17.79 -14.53 16.13
CA SER A 287 17.07 -15.79 15.88
C SER A 287 16.88 -16.57 17.20
N PHE A 288 15.72 -16.42 17.82
CA PHE A 288 15.35 -17.00 19.12
C PHE A 288 14.23 -18.06 18.93
N PRO A 289 14.53 -19.37 19.02
CA PRO A 289 13.66 -20.45 18.52
C PRO A 289 12.59 -20.91 19.54
N PHE A 290 11.82 -19.96 20.07
CA PHE A 290 10.82 -20.18 21.13
C PHE A 290 9.52 -19.41 20.85
N HIS A 291 8.47 -19.75 21.61
CA HIS A 291 7.16 -19.10 21.52
C HIS A 291 7.17 -17.76 22.27
N CYS A 292 7.26 -16.67 21.50
CA CYS A 292 7.17 -15.30 22.00
C CYS A 292 5.90 -14.60 21.52
N GLN A 293 5.35 -13.70 22.35
CA GLN A 293 4.32 -12.75 21.98
C GLN A 293 5.00 -11.43 21.59
N HIS A 294 4.81 -10.97 20.36
CA HIS A 294 5.40 -9.73 19.84
C HIS A 294 4.42 -8.55 19.98
N SER A 295 4.95 -7.36 20.26
CA SER A 295 4.28 -6.07 20.04
C SER A 295 4.96 -5.23 18.96
N SER A 296 6.20 -5.57 18.61
CA SER A 296 6.94 -5.05 17.46
C SER A 296 8.08 -6.03 17.11
N LEU A 297 8.91 -5.69 16.12
CA LEU A 297 10.13 -6.46 15.80
C LEU A 297 11.13 -6.52 16.97
N ASN A 298 11.25 -5.45 17.77
CA ASN A 298 12.21 -5.35 18.88
C ASN A 298 11.55 -5.36 20.27
N GLN A 299 10.32 -5.87 20.38
CA GLN A 299 9.62 -6.09 21.64
C GLN A 299 8.92 -7.44 21.60
N CYS A 300 9.40 -8.41 22.37
CA CYS A 300 8.77 -9.73 22.42
C CYS A 300 8.93 -10.42 23.78
N LYS A 301 7.81 -10.91 24.31
CA LYS A 301 7.74 -11.58 25.61
C LYS A 301 7.77 -13.08 25.45
N LEU A 302 8.66 -13.77 26.16
CA LEU A 302 8.68 -15.24 26.17
C LEU A 302 7.42 -15.76 26.87
N ILE A 303 6.59 -16.53 26.17
CA ILE A 303 5.35 -17.10 26.74
C ILE A 303 5.61 -18.42 27.46
N LYS A 304 6.41 -19.31 26.86
CA LYS A 304 6.83 -20.56 27.48
C LYS A 304 8.19 -20.99 26.95
N TRP A 305 9.03 -21.54 27.84
CA TRP A 305 10.16 -22.35 27.40
C TRP A 305 9.69 -23.63 26.69
N ALA A 306 10.54 -24.18 25.84
CA ALA A 306 10.32 -25.44 25.12
C ALA A 306 11.68 -26.13 24.91
N LYS A 307 11.66 -27.44 24.59
CA LYS A 307 12.85 -28.31 24.62
C LYS A 307 13.45 -28.30 26.03
N ASP A 308 14.75 -28.58 26.18
CA ASP A 308 15.43 -28.65 27.50
C ASP A 308 15.89 -27.28 28.06
N PHE A 309 15.35 -26.17 27.55
CA PHE A 309 15.68 -24.83 28.06
C PHE A 309 14.84 -24.52 29.31
N GLN A 310 15.48 -24.10 30.41
CA GLN A 310 14.76 -23.59 31.58
C GLN A 310 15.60 -22.53 32.31
N TYR A 311 15.21 -21.27 32.16
CA TYR A 311 15.83 -20.12 32.84
C TYR A 311 14.78 -19.33 33.61
N ALA A 312 15.02 -19.14 34.91
CA ALA A 312 14.18 -18.33 35.78
C ALA A 312 14.29 -16.83 35.43
N GLY A 313 13.20 -16.08 35.62
CA GLY A 313 13.19 -14.63 35.35
C GLY A 313 13.23 -14.24 33.87
N VAL A 314 12.83 -15.13 32.95
CA VAL A 314 12.74 -14.84 31.50
C VAL A 314 11.32 -14.99 30.94
N VAL A 315 10.50 -15.88 31.50
CA VAL A 315 9.10 -16.05 31.07
C VAL A 315 8.28 -14.83 31.51
N GLY A 316 7.55 -14.21 30.57
CA GLY A 316 6.80 -12.95 30.76
C GLY A 316 7.61 -11.67 30.50
N GLU A 317 8.95 -11.77 30.49
CA GLU A 317 9.88 -10.67 30.28
C GLU A 317 10.20 -10.45 28.80
N ASP A 318 10.62 -9.22 28.46
CA ASP A 318 10.98 -8.86 27.09
C ASP A 318 12.40 -9.35 26.74
N VAL A 319 12.46 -10.33 25.84
CA VAL A 319 13.69 -11.00 25.38
C VAL A 319 14.65 -10.02 24.69
N ALA A 320 14.11 -9.02 23.97
CA ALA A 320 14.91 -7.99 23.32
C ALA A 320 15.53 -7.06 24.36
N GLN A 321 14.77 -6.66 25.39
CA GLN A 321 15.26 -5.81 26.48
C GLN A 321 16.32 -6.53 27.34
N LEU A 322 16.12 -7.81 27.65
CA LEU A 322 17.09 -8.62 28.39
C LEU A 322 18.43 -8.74 27.64
N LEU A 323 18.38 -9.08 26.34
CA LEU A 323 19.57 -9.11 25.49
C LEU A 323 20.22 -7.73 25.37
N GLN A 324 19.44 -6.68 25.10
CA GLN A 324 19.94 -5.31 24.94
C GLN A 324 20.62 -4.78 26.22
N THR A 325 20.19 -5.24 27.39
CA THR A 325 20.83 -4.90 28.67
C THR A 325 22.18 -5.59 28.82
N ALA A 326 22.24 -6.92 28.62
CA ALA A 326 23.49 -7.67 28.67
C ALA A 326 24.53 -7.20 27.62
N LEU A 327 24.07 -6.78 26.43
CA LEU A 327 24.92 -6.18 25.41
C LEU A 327 25.55 -4.85 25.86
N LYS A 328 24.81 -3.98 26.56
CA LYS A 328 25.37 -2.74 27.12
C LYS A 328 26.42 -3.00 28.21
N GLU A 329 26.28 -4.08 28.96
CA GLU A 329 27.24 -4.46 30.00
C GLU A 329 28.52 -5.11 29.44
N HIS A 330 28.42 -5.91 28.37
CA HIS A 330 29.56 -6.67 27.86
C HIS A 330 30.20 -6.11 26.58
N CYS A 331 29.44 -5.49 25.68
CA CYS A 331 29.96 -4.98 24.39
C CYS A 331 30.45 -3.52 24.47
N LYS A 332 30.96 -3.05 25.62
CA LYS A 332 31.20 -1.61 25.95
C LYS A 332 31.99 -0.80 24.90
N ASN A 333 32.80 -1.46 24.08
CA ASN A 333 33.60 -0.84 23.00
C ASN A 333 32.81 -0.60 21.70
N TYR A 334 31.53 -0.98 21.64
CA TYR A 334 30.65 -0.99 20.47
C TYR A 334 29.20 -0.64 20.85
N SER A 335 28.46 0.00 19.94
CA SER A 335 27.04 0.29 20.09
C SER A 335 26.23 -0.77 19.34
N VAL A 336 25.74 -1.78 20.07
CA VAL A 336 24.93 -2.89 19.51
C VAL A 336 23.45 -2.65 19.83
N GLU A 337 22.61 -2.50 18.81
CA GLU A 337 21.17 -2.23 18.93
C GLU A 337 20.34 -3.43 18.47
N VAL A 338 19.45 -3.95 19.32
CA VAL A 338 18.54 -5.04 18.96
C VAL A 338 17.40 -4.47 18.09
N ILE A 339 17.45 -4.74 16.78
CA ILE A 339 16.46 -4.28 15.80
C ILE A 339 15.31 -5.28 15.62
N ALA A 340 15.61 -6.58 15.69
CA ALA A 340 14.63 -7.64 15.51
C ALA A 340 14.94 -8.84 16.41
N VAL A 341 13.91 -9.41 17.03
CA VAL A 341 13.93 -10.76 17.61
C VAL A 341 12.88 -11.59 16.89
N LEU A 342 13.23 -12.82 16.48
CA LEU A 342 12.47 -13.60 15.51
C LEU A 342 12.52 -15.09 15.84
N ASN A 343 11.41 -15.80 15.59
CA ASN A 343 11.43 -17.26 15.57
C ASN A 343 12.35 -17.76 14.44
N ASN A 344 13.04 -18.89 14.65
CA ASN A 344 14.05 -19.38 13.69
C ASN A 344 13.45 -19.77 12.33
N THR A 345 12.17 -20.13 12.27
CA THR A 345 11.41 -20.34 11.01
C THR A 345 11.44 -19.11 10.11
N VAL A 346 11.23 -17.91 10.66
CA VAL A 346 11.26 -16.64 9.92
C VAL A 346 12.67 -16.38 9.37
N GLY A 347 13.70 -16.67 10.17
CA GLY A 347 15.09 -16.63 9.72
C GLY A 347 15.39 -17.61 8.58
N VAL A 348 14.81 -18.81 8.60
CA VAL A 348 14.92 -19.81 7.51
C VAL A 348 14.24 -19.32 6.23
N MET A 349 13.05 -18.72 6.35
CA MET A 349 12.31 -18.14 5.22
C MET A 349 13.11 -17.03 4.51
N VAL A 350 13.66 -16.12 5.31
CA VAL A 350 14.33 -14.91 4.82
C VAL A 350 15.74 -15.18 4.28
N SER A 351 16.47 -16.17 4.82
CA SER A 351 17.85 -16.48 4.38
C SER A 351 17.93 -16.92 2.91
N CYS A 352 16.88 -17.55 2.37
CA CYS A 352 16.86 -18.09 0.99
C CYS A 352 16.73 -17.01 -0.09
N ILE A 353 16.40 -15.76 0.26
CA ILE A 353 16.20 -14.66 -0.69
C ILE A 353 17.49 -14.33 -1.46
N CYS A 354 18.66 -14.64 -0.89
CA CYS A 354 19.95 -14.48 -1.55
C CYS A 354 20.26 -15.56 -2.61
N GLU A 355 19.38 -16.56 -2.81
CA GLU A 355 19.55 -17.70 -3.73
C GLU A 355 18.61 -17.66 -4.95
N GLU A 356 18.30 -16.46 -5.44
CA GLU A 356 17.47 -16.20 -6.66
C GLU A 356 16.00 -16.67 -6.60
N GLN A 357 15.55 -17.36 -5.53
CA GLN A 357 14.15 -17.69 -5.29
C GLN A 357 13.66 -17.22 -3.91
N PRO A 358 12.83 -16.15 -3.82
CA PRO A 358 12.19 -15.78 -2.57
C PRO A 358 11.24 -16.88 -2.12
N CYS A 359 11.26 -17.20 -0.82
CA CYS A 359 10.41 -18.23 -0.22
C CYS A 359 9.31 -17.57 0.62
N GLU A 360 8.08 -18.03 0.46
CA GLU A 360 6.90 -17.54 1.20
C GLU A 360 6.60 -18.37 2.46
N ILE A 361 7.30 -19.49 2.63
CA ILE A 361 7.17 -20.42 3.77
C ILE A 361 8.56 -20.73 4.33
N GLY A 362 8.72 -20.66 5.66
CA GLY A 362 9.89 -21.11 6.40
C GLY A 362 9.59 -22.34 7.25
N LEU A 363 10.30 -23.43 7.01
CA LEU A 363 10.09 -24.73 7.66
C LEU A 363 11.35 -25.17 8.43
N MET A 364 11.17 -25.47 9.72
CA MET A 364 12.22 -26.04 10.56
C MET A 364 11.88 -27.48 10.93
N ILE A 365 12.83 -28.41 10.74
CA ILE A 365 12.74 -29.80 11.18
C ILE A 365 14.07 -30.22 11.82
N ASP A 366 14.25 -29.85 13.08
CA ASP A 366 15.43 -30.14 13.89
C ASP A 366 15.01 -30.73 15.24
N ASP A 367 15.59 -30.32 16.38
CA ASP A 367 15.18 -30.79 17.72
C ASP A 367 13.67 -30.81 17.95
N GLY A 368 13.01 -29.75 17.48
CA GLY A 368 11.58 -29.71 17.22
C GLY A 368 11.27 -29.24 15.81
N THR A 369 9.99 -29.24 15.44
CA THR A 369 9.47 -28.67 14.19
C THR A 369 8.62 -27.43 14.42
N ASN A 370 8.73 -26.47 13.50
CA ASN A 370 7.84 -25.32 13.43
C ASN A 370 7.76 -24.80 11.98
N CYS A 371 6.72 -24.03 11.66
CA CYS A 371 6.55 -23.39 10.35
C CYS A 371 6.08 -21.93 10.47
N CYS A 372 6.53 -21.07 9.56
CA CYS A 372 5.97 -19.74 9.34
C CYS A 372 5.66 -19.53 7.85
N TYR A 373 4.79 -18.58 7.53
CA TYR A 373 4.47 -18.20 6.15
C TYR A 373 4.01 -16.74 6.06
N MET A 374 4.00 -16.17 4.85
CA MET A 374 3.42 -14.84 4.59
C MET A 374 1.89 -14.91 4.47
N GLU A 375 1.19 -14.11 5.28
CA GLU A 375 -0.27 -14.00 5.31
C GLU A 375 -0.72 -12.57 4.96
N GLU A 376 -1.92 -12.41 4.41
CA GLU A 376 -2.48 -11.07 4.13
C GLU A 376 -2.99 -10.42 5.43
N ALA A 377 -2.66 -9.14 5.65
CA ALA A 377 -2.93 -8.48 6.94
C ALA A 377 -4.42 -8.31 7.25
N GLU A 378 -5.29 -8.36 6.24
CA GLU A 378 -6.75 -8.41 6.41
C GLU A 378 -7.24 -9.70 7.11
N ASN A 379 -6.59 -10.84 6.87
CA ASN A 379 -6.95 -12.13 7.47
C ASN A 379 -6.55 -12.24 8.95
N ILE A 380 -5.57 -11.45 9.39
CA ILE A 380 -5.00 -11.50 10.74
C ILE A 380 -5.85 -10.63 11.68
N ALA A 381 -6.81 -11.22 12.40
CA ALA A 381 -7.74 -10.49 13.27
C ALA A 381 -7.04 -9.72 14.41
N SER A 382 -5.87 -10.21 14.85
CA SER A 382 -5.08 -9.68 15.97
C SER A 382 -4.27 -8.42 15.68
N VAL A 383 -4.10 -8.02 14.41
CA VAL A 383 -3.31 -6.83 14.01
C VAL A 383 -4.24 -5.68 13.62
N GLU A 384 -3.93 -4.44 14.02
CA GLU A 384 -4.78 -3.27 13.71
C GLU A 384 -4.67 -2.84 12.24
N ASN A 385 -3.45 -2.78 11.70
CA ASN A 385 -3.23 -2.48 10.29
C ASN A 385 -3.64 -3.69 9.42
N LYS A 386 -4.62 -3.50 8.52
CA LYS A 386 -5.13 -4.51 7.59
C LYS A 386 -4.50 -4.46 6.19
N VAL A 387 -3.44 -3.68 6.02
CA VAL A 387 -2.86 -3.35 4.71
C VAL A 387 -1.47 -3.98 4.55
N GLY A 388 -1.22 -4.60 3.41
CA GLY A 388 -0.02 -5.38 3.13
C GLY A 388 -0.09 -6.81 3.68
N CYS A 389 1.05 -7.49 3.70
CA CYS A 389 1.20 -8.84 4.22
C CYS A 389 1.97 -8.83 5.55
N MET A 390 1.92 -9.90 6.32
CA MET A 390 2.79 -10.14 7.48
C MET A 390 3.14 -11.62 7.61
N CYS A 391 4.39 -11.92 7.97
CA CYS A 391 4.75 -13.29 8.32
C CYS A 391 4.07 -13.72 9.63
N ILE A 392 3.35 -14.84 9.58
CA ILE A 392 2.77 -15.53 10.74
C ILE A 392 3.64 -16.73 11.10
N ASN A 393 4.03 -16.81 12.38
CA ASN A 393 4.61 -18.00 12.98
C ASN A 393 3.48 -18.90 13.51
N THR A 394 3.31 -20.09 12.92
CA THR A 394 2.18 -20.97 13.23
C THR A 394 2.23 -21.56 14.64
N GLU A 395 3.44 -21.75 15.18
CA GLU A 395 3.71 -22.54 16.39
C GLU A 395 3.08 -23.95 16.33
N TRP A 396 3.13 -24.58 15.14
CA TRP A 396 2.36 -25.80 14.84
C TRP A 396 2.68 -27.02 15.70
N GLY A 397 3.74 -26.96 16.51
CA GLY A 397 4.09 -27.99 17.46
C GLY A 397 2.98 -28.27 18.47
N THR A 398 2.13 -27.27 18.79
CA THR A 398 0.96 -27.39 19.70
C THR A 398 -0.29 -27.98 19.04
N PHE A 399 -0.22 -28.38 17.77
CA PHE A 399 -1.35 -29.07 17.13
C PHE A 399 -1.62 -30.41 17.85
N GLY A 400 -2.89 -30.70 18.11
CA GLY A 400 -3.31 -31.90 18.84
C GLY A 400 -3.30 -31.78 20.36
N ASP A 401 -2.79 -30.68 20.94
CA ASP A 401 -2.81 -30.41 22.40
C ASP A 401 -4.24 -30.35 22.97
N ALA A 402 -5.27 -30.14 22.12
CA ALA A 402 -6.68 -30.18 22.50
C ALA A 402 -7.42 -31.47 22.04
N GLY A 403 -6.67 -32.50 21.63
CA GLY A 403 -7.18 -33.83 21.28
C GLY A 403 -7.27 -34.12 19.77
N GLU A 404 -6.92 -33.17 18.90
CA GLU A 404 -7.07 -33.31 17.42
C GLU A 404 -6.21 -34.42 16.79
N LEU A 405 -5.32 -35.04 17.56
CA LEU A 405 -4.43 -36.13 17.14
C LEU A 405 -4.69 -37.45 17.88
N ASP A 406 -5.64 -37.51 18.83
CA ASP A 406 -5.80 -38.69 19.71
C ASP A 406 -6.08 -39.99 18.94
N ASP A 407 -6.78 -39.91 17.80
CA ASP A 407 -7.04 -41.01 16.85
C ASP A 407 -5.78 -41.64 16.21
N ILE A 408 -4.60 -41.01 16.33
CA ILE A 408 -3.32 -41.52 15.78
C ILE A 408 -2.22 -41.72 16.82
N LEU A 409 -2.48 -41.44 18.11
CA LEU A 409 -1.48 -41.63 19.17
C LEU A 409 -1.39 -43.11 19.57
N THR A 410 -0.17 -43.65 19.57
CA THR A 410 0.11 -45.02 20.02
C THR A 410 0.42 -45.07 21.52
N GLU A 411 0.45 -46.28 22.11
CA GLU A 411 0.88 -46.47 23.51
C GLU A 411 2.28 -45.87 23.77
N PHE A 412 3.17 -45.96 22.77
CA PHE A 412 4.54 -45.45 22.86
C PHE A 412 4.58 -43.93 22.83
N ASP A 413 3.70 -43.27 22.07
CA ASP A 413 3.60 -41.80 22.05
C ASP A 413 3.10 -41.28 23.41
N GLN A 414 2.15 -41.98 24.03
CA GLN A 414 1.66 -41.66 25.38
C GLN A 414 2.70 -41.91 26.47
N LEU A 415 3.60 -42.89 26.30
CA LEU A 415 4.73 -43.11 27.20
C LEU A 415 5.80 -42.02 27.02
N MET A 416 6.13 -41.68 25.79
CA MET A 416 7.10 -40.63 25.46
C MET A 416 6.62 -39.24 25.91
N ASP A 417 5.32 -38.95 25.83
CA ASP A 417 4.72 -37.74 26.40
C ASP A 417 4.86 -37.68 27.94
N LYS A 418 4.66 -38.81 28.64
CA LYS A 418 4.88 -38.91 30.11
C LYS A 418 6.35 -38.78 30.51
N GLU A 419 7.28 -39.23 29.67
CA GLU A 419 8.72 -39.03 29.86
C GLU A 419 9.22 -37.65 29.39
N SER A 420 8.34 -36.81 28.81
CA SER A 420 8.65 -35.44 28.40
C SER A 420 8.53 -34.45 29.56
N PHE A 421 9.29 -33.36 29.51
CA PHE A 421 9.21 -32.28 30.51
C PHE A 421 7.88 -31.51 30.42
N ASN A 422 7.28 -31.48 29.24
CA ASN A 422 6.08 -30.71 28.88
C ASN A 422 4.90 -31.65 28.57
N GLN A 423 4.58 -32.58 29.48
CA GLN A 423 3.51 -33.57 29.30
C GLN A 423 2.19 -32.93 28.82
N GLY A 424 1.55 -33.54 27.82
CA GLY A 424 0.30 -33.08 27.20
C GLY A 424 0.45 -31.89 26.25
N ILE A 425 1.61 -31.24 26.19
CA ILE A 425 1.86 -29.99 25.43
C ILE A 425 2.85 -30.25 24.29
N SER A 426 2.69 -29.55 23.17
CA SER A 426 3.48 -29.68 21.96
C SER A 426 3.45 -31.10 21.35
N ARG A 427 2.26 -31.69 21.24
CA ARG A 427 2.07 -33.07 20.76
C ARG A 427 2.48 -33.29 19.30
N PHE A 428 2.20 -32.35 18.38
CA PHE A 428 2.65 -32.48 16.98
C PHE A 428 4.17 -32.36 16.87
N ASP A 429 4.81 -31.50 17.67
CA ASP A 429 6.27 -31.40 17.77
C ASP A 429 6.90 -32.75 18.15
N LYS A 430 6.30 -33.40 19.16
CA LYS A 430 6.65 -34.73 19.66
C LYS A 430 6.54 -35.86 18.63
N LEU A 431 5.66 -35.76 17.64
CA LEU A 431 5.53 -36.77 16.60
C LEU A 431 6.51 -36.59 15.42
N VAL A 432 7.16 -35.43 15.30
CA VAL A 432 7.94 -35.04 14.12
C VAL A 432 9.42 -34.73 14.43
N GLY A 433 9.72 -34.08 15.55
CA GLY A 433 11.04 -33.53 15.89
C GLY A 433 12.14 -34.54 16.25
N ARG A 434 13.40 -34.15 16.02
CA ARG A 434 14.63 -34.96 16.21
C ARG A 434 14.79 -35.51 17.62
N MET A 435 14.50 -34.70 18.65
CA MET A 435 14.59 -35.13 20.05
C MET A 435 13.70 -36.35 20.31
N TYR A 436 12.47 -36.27 19.81
CA TYR A 436 11.42 -37.23 20.10
C TYR A 436 11.47 -38.45 19.16
N LEU A 437 11.96 -38.29 17.93
CA LEU A 437 12.24 -39.40 17.00
C LEU A 437 13.24 -40.44 17.56
N CYS A 438 14.23 -40.01 18.33
CA CYS A 438 15.17 -40.94 18.97
C CYS A 438 14.52 -41.62 20.20
N GLU A 439 13.79 -40.85 21.01
CA GLU A 439 13.18 -41.36 22.24
C GLU A 439 11.99 -42.29 21.99
N ILE A 440 11.15 -42.01 20.98
CA ILE A 440 10.05 -42.92 20.61
C ILE A 440 10.58 -44.29 20.20
N VAL A 441 11.70 -44.35 19.46
CA VAL A 441 12.37 -45.61 19.14
C VAL A 441 12.92 -46.27 20.40
N ARG A 442 13.66 -45.56 21.26
CA ARG A 442 14.18 -46.13 22.52
C ARG A 442 13.06 -46.74 23.37
N ILE A 443 11.92 -46.06 23.48
CA ILE A 443 10.75 -46.51 24.24
C ILE A 443 10.12 -47.75 23.58
N ILE A 444 9.94 -47.77 22.25
CA ILE A 444 9.49 -48.99 21.54
C ILE A 444 10.45 -50.15 21.81
N LEU A 445 11.78 -49.94 21.73
CA LEU A 445 12.76 -51.00 22.00
C LEU A 445 12.68 -51.49 23.45
N ALA A 446 12.60 -50.60 24.44
CA ALA A 446 12.47 -50.98 25.85
C ALA A 446 11.18 -51.77 26.11
N THR A 447 10.03 -51.23 25.71
CA THR A 447 8.71 -51.86 25.92
C THR A 447 8.55 -53.18 25.18
N LEU A 448 9.06 -53.32 23.95
CA LEU A 448 9.02 -54.60 23.23
C LEU A 448 10.04 -55.61 23.80
N SER A 449 11.14 -55.17 24.42
CA SER A 449 12.03 -56.06 25.18
C SER A 449 11.33 -56.59 26.43
N GLU A 450 10.68 -55.70 27.20
CA GLU A 450 9.93 -56.05 28.41
C GLU A 450 8.73 -56.99 28.12
N LYS A 451 8.03 -56.79 27.00
CA LYS A 451 6.98 -57.68 26.49
C LYS A 451 7.50 -59.04 25.97
N GLY A 452 8.82 -59.21 25.84
CA GLY A 452 9.44 -60.43 25.28
C GLY A 452 9.44 -60.53 23.76
N GLU A 453 9.02 -59.48 23.04
CA GLU A 453 8.90 -59.44 21.58
C GLU A 453 10.22 -59.13 20.87
N LEU A 454 11.18 -58.48 21.54
CA LEU A 454 12.55 -58.24 21.06
C LEU A 454 13.61 -58.81 22.01
N PHE A 455 14.79 -59.11 21.45
CA PHE A 455 16.00 -59.55 22.16
C PHE A 455 15.78 -60.74 23.10
N SER A 456 14.80 -61.61 22.79
CA SER A 456 14.37 -62.74 23.63
C SER A 456 14.00 -62.36 25.08
N GLY A 457 13.48 -61.15 25.30
CA GLY A 457 13.12 -60.65 26.63
C GLY A 457 14.25 -59.95 27.42
N VAL A 458 15.43 -59.78 26.81
CA VAL A 458 16.58 -59.16 27.50
C VAL A 458 16.49 -57.63 27.44
N LEU A 459 15.89 -57.04 28.47
CA LEU A 459 15.89 -55.59 28.70
C LEU A 459 17.27 -55.13 29.22
N SER A 460 18.11 -54.58 28.34
CA SER A 460 19.36 -53.92 28.74
C SER A 460 19.06 -52.67 29.58
N PRO A 461 19.70 -52.47 30.76
CA PRO A 461 19.57 -51.23 31.53
C PRO A 461 19.90 -49.97 30.73
N THR A 462 20.72 -50.09 29.69
CA THR A 462 21.08 -48.97 28.80
C THR A 462 19.93 -48.50 27.91
N LEU A 463 18.90 -49.34 27.66
CA LEU A 463 17.66 -48.92 26.97
C LEU A 463 16.76 -48.01 27.84
N LEU A 464 16.93 -48.06 29.16
CA LEU A 464 16.18 -47.22 30.11
C LEU A 464 16.79 -45.81 30.27
N VAL A 465 17.97 -45.55 29.68
CA VAL A 465 18.64 -44.25 29.75
C VAL A 465 18.10 -43.32 28.67
N LYS A 466 17.36 -42.29 29.07
CA LYS A 466 16.89 -41.21 28.18
C LYS A 466 18.06 -40.55 27.43
N GLY A 467 17.87 -40.31 26.14
CA GLY A 467 18.89 -39.73 25.25
C GLY A 467 20.03 -40.68 24.86
N MET A 468 19.89 -41.99 25.10
CA MET A 468 20.92 -42.98 24.75
C MET A 468 21.10 -43.14 23.23
N LEU A 469 20.01 -43.34 22.49
CA LEU A 469 20.04 -43.38 21.02
C LEU A 469 20.33 -41.96 20.50
N LYS A 470 21.52 -41.75 19.93
CA LYS A 470 21.86 -40.47 19.29
C LYS A 470 21.31 -40.43 17.88
N PHE A 471 21.03 -39.22 17.38
CA PHE A 471 20.48 -39.07 16.03
C PHE A 471 21.43 -39.61 14.94
N GLN A 472 22.76 -39.55 15.14
CA GLN A 472 23.69 -40.19 14.20
C GLN A 472 23.55 -41.72 14.20
N ASP A 473 23.41 -42.37 15.35
CA ASP A 473 23.13 -43.82 15.40
C ASP A 473 21.77 -44.15 14.77
N PHE A 474 20.75 -43.28 14.91
CA PHE A 474 19.46 -43.42 14.20
C PHE A 474 19.63 -43.35 12.67
N LEU A 475 20.34 -42.35 12.15
CA LEU A 475 20.61 -42.19 10.71
C LEU A 475 21.44 -43.36 10.15
N ASP A 476 22.44 -43.82 10.93
CA ASP A 476 23.25 -44.99 10.62
C ASP A 476 22.43 -46.29 10.58
N ILE A 477 21.37 -46.42 11.40
CA ILE A 477 20.47 -47.60 11.43
C ILE A 477 19.54 -47.64 10.22
N ILE A 478 18.95 -46.51 9.80
CA ILE A 478 17.96 -46.50 8.71
C ILE A 478 18.57 -46.63 7.31
N ASP A 479 19.90 -46.47 7.16
CA ASP A 479 20.62 -46.59 5.89
C ASP A 479 20.42 -47.95 5.19
N GLU A 480 20.08 -47.90 3.90
CA GLU A 480 19.71 -49.09 3.12
C GLU A 480 20.89 -50.04 2.83
N LYS A 481 22.14 -49.58 2.92
CA LYS A 481 23.34 -50.31 2.51
C LYS A 481 24.13 -50.87 3.69
N VAL A 482 24.24 -50.12 4.79
CA VAL A 482 25.00 -50.51 5.98
C VAL A 482 24.14 -50.64 7.25
N GLY A 483 22.86 -50.29 7.20
CA GLY A 483 21.99 -50.20 8.36
C GLY A 483 21.97 -51.44 9.25
N LEU A 484 21.77 -52.65 8.70
CA LEU A 484 21.79 -53.90 9.49
C LEU A 484 23.11 -54.11 10.26
N THR A 485 24.24 -53.77 9.66
CA THR A 485 25.56 -53.86 10.30
C THR A 485 25.73 -52.78 11.37
N LYS A 486 25.29 -51.55 11.09
CA LYS A 486 25.28 -50.43 12.04
C LYS A 486 24.38 -50.72 13.24
N THR A 487 23.17 -51.25 13.03
CA THR A 487 22.24 -51.70 14.05
C THR A 487 22.86 -52.77 14.94
N LYS A 488 23.50 -53.79 14.35
CA LYS A 488 24.20 -54.81 15.13
C LYS A 488 25.29 -54.19 16.02
N ASN A 489 26.11 -53.31 15.46
CA ASN A 489 27.18 -52.63 16.19
C ASN A 489 26.63 -51.64 17.25
N PHE A 490 25.46 -51.04 17.06
CA PHE A 490 24.78 -50.22 18.06
C PHE A 490 24.26 -51.08 19.22
N LEU A 491 23.44 -52.09 18.95
CA LEU A 491 22.86 -52.94 19.99
C LEU A 491 23.95 -53.66 20.81
N THR A 492 25.02 -54.14 20.17
CA THR A 492 26.16 -54.74 20.88
C THR A 492 26.95 -53.74 21.73
N ARG A 493 27.12 -52.48 21.31
CA ARG A 493 27.70 -51.41 22.15
C ARG A 493 26.87 -51.12 23.41
N HIS A 494 25.57 -51.39 23.38
CA HIS A 494 24.63 -51.17 24.50
C HIS A 494 24.25 -52.46 25.25
N GLY A 495 25.13 -53.47 25.22
CA GLY A 495 25.06 -54.66 26.08
C GLY A 495 24.09 -55.75 25.62
N LEU A 496 23.54 -55.67 24.41
CA LEU A 496 22.65 -56.67 23.84
C LEU A 496 23.42 -57.65 22.93
N VAL A 497 22.90 -58.88 22.80
CA VAL A 497 23.39 -59.88 21.84
C VAL A 497 22.30 -60.10 20.78
N PRO A 498 22.18 -59.20 19.78
CA PRO A 498 21.07 -59.22 18.84
C PRO A 498 21.21 -60.36 17.81
N SER A 499 20.09 -61.01 17.48
CA SER A 499 20.00 -61.83 16.27
C SER A 499 19.99 -60.94 15.01
N ASN A 500 20.22 -61.53 13.84
CA ASN A 500 20.07 -60.80 12.58
C ASN A 500 18.62 -60.31 12.36
N GLN A 501 17.62 -61.01 12.92
CA GLN A 501 16.22 -60.62 12.81
C GLN A 501 15.85 -59.50 13.80
N ASP A 502 16.45 -59.45 15.00
CA ASP A 502 16.37 -58.27 15.87
C ASP A 502 16.91 -57.03 15.14
N CYS A 503 18.08 -57.12 14.51
CA CYS A 503 18.65 -56.00 13.75
C CYS A 503 17.70 -55.52 12.63
N PHE A 504 17.04 -56.45 11.93
CA PHE A 504 16.03 -56.11 10.93
C PHE A 504 14.79 -55.45 11.55
N HIS A 505 14.24 -55.99 12.65
CA HIS A 505 13.10 -55.39 13.35
C HIS A 505 13.42 -53.96 13.85
N VAL A 506 14.59 -53.74 14.44
CA VAL A 506 15.04 -52.42 14.91
C VAL A 506 15.19 -51.44 13.75
N GLN A 507 15.81 -51.84 12.64
CA GLN A 507 15.88 -51.00 11.44
C GLN A 507 14.49 -50.63 10.92
N GLN A 508 13.56 -51.59 10.86
CA GLN A 508 12.19 -51.32 10.46
C GLN A 508 11.46 -50.40 11.44
N ILE A 509 11.63 -50.54 12.75
CA ILE A 509 11.03 -49.64 13.76
C ILE A 509 11.47 -48.20 13.51
N CYS A 510 12.77 -47.96 13.33
CA CYS A 510 13.30 -46.63 13.00
C CYS A 510 12.73 -46.08 11.68
N GLN A 511 12.68 -46.90 10.62
CA GLN A 511 12.13 -46.49 9.32
C GLN A 511 10.63 -46.15 9.39
N ASN A 512 9.80 -46.91 10.11
CA ASN A 512 8.37 -46.60 10.24
C ASN A 512 8.14 -45.32 11.07
N ALA A 513 8.93 -45.08 12.13
CA ALA A 513 8.89 -43.81 12.88
C ALA A 513 9.31 -42.61 12.02
N PHE A 514 10.37 -42.75 11.22
CA PHE A 514 10.88 -41.72 10.31
C PHE A 514 9.87 -41.35 9.21
N ILE A 515 9.27 -42.36 8.57
CA ILE A 515 8.21 -42.22 7.55
C ILE A 515 6.95 -41.59 8.16
N ARG A 516 6.61 -41.89 9.43
CA ARG A 516 5.48 -41.23 10.12
C ARG A 516 5.73 -39.73 10.32
N SER A 517 6.92 -39.34 10.78
CA SER A 517 7.33 -37.93 10.93
C SER A 517 7.27 -37.19 9.58
N ALA A 518 7.84 -37.76 8.52
CA ALA A 518 7.80 -37.18 7.17
C ALA A 518 6.37 -36.94 6.68
N ASN A 519 5.49 -37.94 6.85
CA ASN A 519 4.10 -37.85 6.41
C ASN A 519 3.25 -36.87 7.23
N LEU A 520 3.52 -36.73 8.54
CA LEU A 520 2.87 -35.71 9.38
C LEU A 520 3.33 -34.29 9.01
N CYS A 521 4.64 -34.08 8.80
CA CYS A 521 5.17 -32.80 8.33
C CYS A 521 4.58 -32.41 6.97
N ALA A 522 4.47 -33.36 6.04
CA ALA A 522 3.81 -33.16 4.75
C ALA A 522 2.32 -32.79 4.89
N ALA A 523 1.59 -33.37 5.85
CA ALA A 523 0.19 -33.02 6.09
C ALA A 523 0.02 -31.59 6.65
N GLY A 524 0.89 -31.17 7.58
CA GLY A 524 0.90 -29.80 8.10
C GLY A 524 1.24 -28.77 7.02
N LEU A 525 2.28 -29.03 6.22
CA LEU A 525 2.66 -28.14 5.12
C LEU A 525 1.59 -28.10 4.01
N ALA A 526 0.94 -29.22 3.71
CA ALA A 526 -0.19 -29.27 2.78
C ALA A 526 -1.38 -28.39 3.22
N ALA A 527 -1.64 -28.27 4.53
CA ALA A 527 -2.68 -27.40 5.05
C ALA A 527 -2.35 -25.92 4.84
N ILE A 528 -1.13 -25.50 5.18
CA ILE A 528 -0.65 -24.11 4.96
C ILE A 528 -0.70 -23.74 3.47
N ILE A 529 -0.18 -24.59 2.58
CA ILE A 529 -0.18 -24.33 1.13
C ILE A 529 -1.60 -24.31 0.55
N THR A 530 -2.52 -25.14 1.09
CA THR A 530 -3.94 -25.10 0.69
C THR A 530 -4.59 -23.77 1.09
N HIS A 531 -4.34 -23.32 2.32
CA HIS A 531 -4.84 -22.05 2.86
C HIS A 531 -4.36 -20.85 2.03
N ILE A 532 -3.04 -20.74 1.75
CA ILE A 532 -2.46 -19.66 0.93
C ILE A 532 -3.11 -19.61 -0.47
N ARG A 533 -3.26 -20.75 -1.13
CA ARG A 533 -3.94 -20.82 -2.43
C ARG A 533 -5.37 -20.29 -2.34
N THR A 534 -6.11 -20.68 -1.29
CA THR A 534 -7.52 -20.27 -1.13
C THR A 534 -7.69 -18.80 -0.74
N SER A 535 -6.81 -18.22 0.07
CA SER A 535 -6.86 -16.78 0.41
C SER A 535 -6.48 -15.91 -0.79
N GLN A 536 -5.48 -16.32 -1.58
CA GLN A 536 -5.10 -15.66 -2.83
C GLN A 536 -6.05 -15.95 -4.02
N ASN A 537 -7.10 -16.76 -3.83
CA ASN A 537 -8.07 -17.16 -4.86
C ASN A 537 -7.44 -17.74 -6.15
N GLN A 538 -6.33 -18.47 -6.02
CA GLN A 538 -5.60 -19.02 -7.17
C GLN A 538 -6.07 -20.44 -7.54
N PRO A 539 -6.24 -20.78 -8.83
CA PRO A 539 -6.61 -22.14 -9.24
C PRO A 539 -5.42 -23.12 -9.16
N LEU A 540 -4.20 -22.62 -9.37
CA LEU A 540 -2.92 -23.33 -9.30
C LEU A 540 -1.94 -22.40 -8.59
N LEU A 541 -1.09 -22.95 -7.71
CA LEU A 541 -0.09 -22.20 -6.95
C LEU A 541 1.30 -22.81 -7.18
N ASP A 542 2.30 -21.96 -7.43
CA ASP A 542 3.71 -22.35 -7.55
C ASP A 542 4.48 -21.62 -6.43
N ILE A 543 4.95 -22.37 -5.43
CA ILE A 543 5.43 -21.82 -4.15
C ILE A 543 6.77 -22.42 -3.74
N SER A 544 7.66 -21.56 -3.23
CA SER A 544 8.98 -21.95 -2.73
C SER A 544 9.00 -21.97 -1.20
N VAL A 545 9.46 -23.10 -0.65
CA VAL A 545 9.53 -23.41 0.78
C VAL A 545 11.00 -23.50 1.19
N ALA A 546 11.41 -22.61 2.08
CA ALA A 546 12.72 -22.65 2.70
C ALA A 546 12.73 -23.69 3.82
N VAL A 547 13.73 -24.59 3.84
CA VAL A 547 13.84 -25.65 4.85
C VAL A 547 15.20 -25.66 5.53
N SER A 548 15.20 -25.90 6.85
CA SER A 548 16.41 -26.17 7.62
C SER A 548 16.17 -27.19 8.74
N GLY A 549 17.26 -27.58 9.41
CA GLY A 549 17.28 -28.58 10.48
C GLY A 549 17.86 -29.94 10.05
N ALA A 550 18.39 -30.69 11.03
CA ALA A 550 19.16 -31.90 10.77
C ALA A 550 18.32 -33.07 10.25
N VAL A 551 17.01 -33.13 10.53
CA VAL A 551 16.15 -34.23 10.06
C VAL A 551 16.01 -34.17 8.55
N TYR A 552 15.66 -32.98 8.02
CA TYR A 552 15.54 -32.76 6.57
C TYR A 552 16.89 -32.78 5.86
N ARG A 553 17.93 -32.18 6.46
CA ARG A 553 19.27 -32.17 5.86
C ARG A 553 19.90 -33.58 5.82
N GLY A 554 19.73 -34.39 6.85
CA GLY A 554 20.54 -35.59 7.11
C GLY A 554 20.30 -36.82 6.23
N GLN A 555 19.10 -37.01 5.66
CA GLN A 555 18.79 -38.17 4.82
C GLN A 555 17.86 -37.81 3.64
N THR A 556 18.17 -38.34 2.45
CA THR A 556 17.40 -38.07 1.22
C THR A 556 15.98 -38.65 1.30
N GLN A 557 15.84 -39.85 1.88
CA GLN A 557 14.56 -40.58 2.02
C GLN A 557 13.47 -39.74 2.71
N TYR A 558 13.82 -38.89 3.67
CA TYR A 558 12.85 -38.00 4.33
C TYR A 558 12.26 -36.97 3.35
N ARG A 559 13.10 -36.39 2.49
CA ARG A 559 12.70 -35.39 1.50
C ARG A 559 11.82 -36.01 0.42
N GLU A 560 12.18 -37.21 -0.02
CA GLU A 560 11.43 -37.98 -1.01
C GLU A 560 10.03 -38.35 -0.50
N GLU A 561 9.90 -38.82 0.76
CA GLU A 561 8.60 -39.15 1.35
C GLU A 561 7.73 -37.90 1.56
N VAL A 562 8.31 -36.78 2.02
CA VAL A 562 7.62 -35.49 2.13
C VAL A 562 7.09 -35.03 0.76
N GLN A 563 7.93 -35.02 -0.28
CA GLN A 563 7.53 -34.62 -1.64
C GLN A 563 6.46 -35.54 -2.24
N LYS A 564 6.61 -36.86 -2.07
CA LYS A 564 5.66 -37.89 -2.51
C LYS A 564 4.28 -37.70 -1.86
N THR A 565 4.23 -37.38 -0.57
CA THR A 565 2.97 -37.19 0.15
C THR A 565 2.34 -35.82 -0.10
N LEU A 566 3.12 -34.75 -0.24
CA LEU A 566 2.60 -33.45 -0.71
C LEU A 566 1.95 -33.58 -2.09
N LYS A 567 2.59 -34.26 -3.03
CA LYS A 567 2.05 -34.53 -4.38
C LYS A 567 0.74 -35.34 -4.37
N PHE A 568 0.43 -36.04 -3.27
CA PHE A 568 -0.87 -36.68 -3.05
C PHE A 568 -1.89 -35.77 -2.35
N LEU A 569 -1.48 -34.92 -1.41
CA LEU A 569 -2.36 -34.07 -0.60
C LEU A 569 -2.73 -32.73 -1.23
N ILE A 570 -1.91 -32.24 -2.17
CA ILE A 570 -2.07 -30.98 -2.92
C ILE A 570 -1.59 -31.12 -4.39
N PRO A 571 -2.15 -32.05 -5.20
CA PRO A 571 -1.77 -32.22 -6.61
C PRO A 571 -1.97 -30.97 -7.50
N GLU A 572 -2.78 -30.00 -7.05
CA GLU A 572 -2.94 -28.66 -7.64
C GLU A 572 -1.73 -27.71 -7.53
N CYS A 573 -0.77 -28.00 -6.63
CA CYS A 573 0.30 -27.07 -6.29
C CYS A 573 1.68 -27.58 -6.73
N LYS A 574 2.50 -26.69 -7.29
CA LYS A 574 3.93 -26.93 -7.49
C LYS A 574 4.68 -26.41 -6.26
N VAL A 575 5.45 -27.28 -5.61
CA VAL A 575 6.20 -26.97 -4.39
C VAL A 575 7.68 -27.13 -4.68
N THR A 576 8.44 -26.05 -4.53
CA THR A 576 9.90 -26.01 -4.71
C THR A 576 10.56 -25.92 -3.34
N PHE A 577 11.56 -26.76 -3.06
CA PHE A 577 12.24 -26.79 -1.76
C PHE A 577 13.64 -26.19 -1.84
N VAL A 578 13.87 -25.10 -1.10
CA VAL A 578 15.17 -24.41 -1.00
C VAL A 578 15.80 -24.72 0.36
N THR A 579 17.12 -24.94 0.41
CA THR A 579 17.80 -25.32 1.67
C THR A 579 18.54 -24.12 2.25
N SER A 580 17.88 -23.38 3.15
CA SER A 580 18.43 -22.22 3.86
C SER A 580 19.82 -22.48 4.42
N GLU A 581 20.77 -21.55 4.25
CA GLU A 581 22.08 -21.60 4.94
C GLU A 581 21.93 -21.63 6.48
N GLY A 582 21.15 -20.70 7.05
CA GLY A 582 20.85 -20.67 8.49
C GLY A 582 19.90 -19.53 8.91
N SER A 583 19.17 -19.73 10.02
CA SER A 583 18.19 -18.75 10.50
C SER A 583 18.81 -17.44 11.00
N THR A 584 20.04 -17.50 11.50
CA THR A 584 20.84 -16.36 11.95
C THR A 584 21.07 -15.35 10.81
N THR A 585 21.29 -15.82 9.59
CA THR A 585 21.49 -14.97 8.40
C THR A 585 20.20 -14.23 8.05
N GLY A 586 19.06 -14.95 8.06
CA GLY A 586 17.74 -14.33 7.88
C GLY A 586 17.39 -13.31 8.95
N ALA A 587 17.82 -13.51 10.20
CA ALA A 587 17.61 -12.53 11.26
C ALA A 587 18.38 -11.21 11.01
N ALA A 588 19.64 -11.28 10.58
CA ALA A 588 20.41 -10.10 10.16
C ALA A 588 19.78 -9.41 8.94
N LEU A 589 19.27 -10.18 7.98
CA LEU A 589 18.55 -9.66 6.81
C LEU A 589 17.24 -8.95 7.17
N VAL A 590 16.44 -9.46 8.11
CA VAL A 590 15.25 -8.75 8.62
C VAL A 590 15.64 -7.46 9.33
N ALA A 591 16.70 -7.44 10.14
CA ALA A 591 17.20 -6.21 10.76
C ALA A 591 17.61 -5.17 9.70
N ALA A 592 18.21 -5.61 8.60
CA ALA A 592 18.55 -4.77 7.46
C ALA A 592 17.31 -4.21 6.73
N ALA A 593 16.32 -5.06 6.44
CA ALA A 593 15.05 -4.63 5.84
C ALA A 593 14.28 -3.66 6.75
N ALA A 594 14.23 -3.91 8.06
CA ALA A 594 13.58 -3.04 9.04
C ALA A 594 14.22 -1.64 9.09
N LEU A 595 15.56 -1.55 9.06
CA LEU A 595 16.25 -0.26 9.00
C LEU A 595 16.14 0.42 7.62
N ARG A 596 16.09 -0.34 6.52
CA ARG A 596 15.75 0.19 5.18
C ARG A 596 14.38 0.88 5.22
N LEU A 597 13.34 0.19 5.67
CA LEU A 597 11.98 0.72 5.77
C LEU A 597 11.93 1.98 6.67
N LYS A 598 12.57 1.92 7.85
CA LYS A 598 12.64 3.06 8.78
C LYS A 598 13.27 4.29 8.14
N SER A 599 14.36 4.12 7.38
CA SER A 599 15.01 5.22 6.65
C SER A 599 14.16 5.72 5.47
N GLN A 600 13.56 4.81 4.70
CA GLN A 600 12.67 5.12 3.57
C GLN A 600 11.45 5.94 4.04
N GLN A 601 10.78 5.50 5.11
CA GLN A 601 9.67 6.21 5.76
C GLN A 601 10.08 7.59 6.28
N GLN A 602 11.26 7.73 6.89
CA GLN A 602 11.78 9.04 7.32
C GLN A 602 12.03 9.98 6.13
N GLN A 603 12.60 9.49 5.04
CA GLN A 603 12.85 10.28 3.83
C GLN A 603 11.54 10.70 3.12
N ILE A 604 10.56 9.80 3.05
CA ILE A 604 9.21 10.09 2.54
C ILE A 604 8.50 11.11 3.43
N SER A 605 8.54 10.92 4.75
CA SER A 605 7.97 11.86 5.72
C SER A 605 8.59 13.26 5.58
N SER A 606 9.91 13.35 5.38
CA SER A 606 10.61 14.61 5.13
C SER A 606 10.19 15.27 3.81
N ILE A 607 9.93 14.49 2.76
CA ILE A 607 9.47 14.96 1.45
C ILE A 607 7.99 15.41 1.48
N LEU A 608 7.14 14.76 2.28
CA LEU A 608 5.71 15.06 2.40
C LEU A 608 5.37 16.06 3.50
N ALA A 609 6.25 16.30 4.48
CA ALA A 609 6.03 17.26 5.57
C ALA A 609 5.63 18.68 5.10
N PRO A 610 6.19 19.26 4.00
CA PRO A 610 5.74 20.55 3.47
C PRO A 610 4.27 20.58 2.96
N LEU A 611 3.62 19.42 2.81
CA LEU A 611 2.20 19.32 2.48
C LEU A 611 1.30 19.30 3.73
N GLN A 612 1.87 19.05 4.91
CA GLN A 612 1.14 18.86 6.17
C GLN A 612 0.84 20.21 6.85
N LEU A 613 -0.18 20.91 6.36
CA LEU A 613 -0.61 22.20 6.91
C LEU A 613 -1.12 22.07 8.35
N SER A 614 -0.58 22.92 9.25
CA SER A 614 -1.03 23.06 10.63
C SER A 614 -2.27 23.95 10.73
N THR A 615 -2.96 23.92 11.88
CA THR A 615 -4.09 24.83 12.15
C THR A 615 -3.69 26.31 12.05
N ALA A 616 -2.43 26.66 12.36
CA ALA A 616 -1.92 28.02 12.22
C ALA A 616 -1.73 28.43 10.76
N ASP A 617 -1.25 27.52 9.90
CA ASP A 617 -1.14 27.77 8.45
C ASP A 617 -2.52 27.95 7.82
N LEU A 618 -3.47 27.11 8.20
CA LEU A 618 -4.84 27.16 7.71
C LEU A 618 -5.58 28.43 8.17
N ALA A 619 -5.38 28.86 9.42
CA ALA A 619 -5.87 30.14 9.91
C ALA A 619 -5.21 31.34 9.18
N LYS A 620 -3.92 31.24 8.83
CA LYS A 620 -3.21 32.25 8.04
C LYS A 620 -3.76 32.32 6.60
N ILE A 621 -3.97 31.18 5.92
CA ILE A 621 -4.61 31.09 4.60
C ILE A 621 -6.00 31.75 4.63
N ARG A 622 -6.84 31.37 5.61
CA ARG A 622 -8.17 31.95 5.83
C ARG A 622 -8.11 33.47 5.96
N ASN A 623 -7.20 33.98 6.79
CA ASN A 623 -7.05 35.41 7.05
C ASN A 623 -6.49 36.19 5.84
N GLN A 624 -5.59 35.59 5.06
CA GLN A 624 -5.08 36.20 3.83
C GLN A 624 -6.16 36.23 2.73
N LEU A 625 -6.95 35.17 2.55
CA LEU A 625 -8.07 35.19 1.61
C LEU A 625 -9.12 36.23 2.03
N ARG A 626 -9.44 36.29 3.33
CA ARG A 626 -10.34 37.31 3.91
C ARG A 626 -9.88 38.75 3.61
N GLN A 627 -8.57 38.99 3.47
CA GLN A 627 -8.01 40.30 3.06
C GLN A 627 -8.08 40.52 1.55
N GLU A 628 -7.74 39.53 0.72
CA GLU A 628 -7.88 39.63 -0.75
C GLU A 628 -9.34 39.86 -1.18
N MET A 629 -10.30 39.28 -0.44
CA MET A 629 -11.73 39.55 -0.64
C MET A 629 -12.08 41.04 -0.48
N GLU A 630 -11.54 41.73 0.55
CA GLU A 630 -11.79 43.17 0.73
C GLU A 630 -11.09 44.00 -0.36
N LYS A 631 -9.89 43.61 -0.80
CA LYS A 631 -9.22 44.28 -1.92
C LYS A 631 -10.01 44.15 -3.23
N GLY A 632 -10.54 42.95 -3.51
CA GLY A 632 -11.31 42.69 -4.73
C GLY A 632 -12.66 43.42 -4.75
N LEU A 633 -13.29 43.63 -3.59
CA LEU A 633 -14.54 44.38 -3.45
C LEU A 633 -14.34 45.90 -3.48
N SER A 634 -13.22 46.39 -2.96
CA SER A 634 -12.92 47.83 -2.88
C SER A 634 -12.60 48.44 -4.25
N LYS A 635 -13.33 49.51 -4.60
CA LYS A 635 -13.16 50.29 -5.84
C LYS A 635 -11.73 50.74 -6.09
N GLU A 636 -10.98 51.04 -5.03
CA GLU A 636 -9.62 51.59 -5.08
C GLU A 636 -8.55 50.53 -5.32
N THR A 637 -8.82 49.26 -4.98
CA THR A 637 -7.82 48.17 -5.00
C THR A 637 -8.21 46.95 -5.84
N HIS A 638 -9.44 46.90 -6.35
CA HIS A 638 -9.95 45.85 -7.26
C HIS A 638 -9.06 45.62 -8.49
N ASN A 639 -8.41 46.67 -9.01
CA ASN A 639 -7.52 46.57 -10.17
C ASN A 639 -6.26 45.72 -9.88
N ILE A 640 -5.69 45.85 -8.67
CA ILE A 640 -4.47 45.18 -8.20
C ILE A 640 -4.72 43.92 -7.34
N ALA A 641 -5.96 43.67 -6.93
CA ALA A 641 -6.34 42.47 -6.18
C ALA A 641 -6.07 41.17 -6.95
N SER A 642 -5.63 40.12 -6.25
CA SER A 642 -5.44 38.79 -6.85
C SER A 642 -6.80 38.10 -7.05
N VAL A 643 -7.63 38.07 -6.00
CA VAL A 643 -9.02 37.61 -6.02
C VAL A 643 -9.91 38.74 -6.55
N ARG A 644 -10.70 38.47 -7.60
CA ARG A 644 -11.32 39.54 -8.39
C ARG A 644 -12.70 39.97 -7.92
N MET A 645 -13.43 39.13 -7.18
CA MET A 645 -14.72 39.50 -6.57
C MET A 645 -15.70 40.13 -7.60
N LEU A 646 -15.87 39.46 -8.73
CA LEU A 646 -16.62 39.91 -9.90
C LEU A 646 -18.14 39.94 -9.59
N PRO A 647 -18.83 41.07 -9.80
CA PRO A 647 -20.27 41.18 -9.59
C PRO A 647 -21.05 40.37 -10.64
N SER A 648 -21.92 39.44 -10.24
CA SER A 648 -22.69 38.59 -11.17
C SER A 648 -24.04 39.18 -11.63
N PHE A 649 -24.43 40.34 -11.09
CA PHE A 649 -25.76 40.96 -11.25
C PHE A 649 -26.95 40.14 -10.72
N VAL A 650 -26.75 38.90 -10.24
CA VAL A 650 -27.76 38.12 -9.52
C VAL A 650 -27.97 38.70 -8.13
N ARG A 651 -29.04 39.50 -7.96
CA ARG A 651 -29.34 40.21 -6.69
C ARG A 651 -30.25 39.45 -5.71
N ASN A 652 -30.85 38.33 -6.13
CA ASN A 652 -31.87 37.60 -5.35
C ASN A 652 -31.67 36.09 -5.54
N LEU A 653 -31.92 35.32 -4.47
CA LEU A 653 -32.05 33.86 -4.53
C LEU A 653 -33.45 33.47 -5.07
N PRO A 654 -33.70 32.21 -5.43
CA PRO A 654 -35.05 31.75 -5.76
C PRO A 654 -35.97 31.85 -4.54
N ASP A 655 -37.22 32.28 -4.75
CA ASP A 655 -38.24 32.41 -3.69
C ASP A 655 -39.39 31.40 -3.82
N GLY A 656 -39.40 30.60 -4.89
CA GLY A 656 -40.44 29.61 -5.16
C GLY A 656 -41.59 30.12 -6.04
N SER A 657 -41.54 31.36 -6.51
CA SER A 657 -42.49 31.93 -7.50
C SER A 657 -42.10 31.66 -8.96
N GLU A 658 -40.91 31.10 -9.22
CA GLU A 658 -40.37 30.89 -10.57
C GLU A 658 -41.21 29.90 -11.38
N ARG A 659 -41.72 30.29 -12.55
CA ARG A 659 -42.49 29.40 -13.44
C ARG A 659 -42.12 29.61 -14.90
N GLY A 660 -42.09 28.51 -15.65
CA GLY A 660 -41.92 28.52 -17.12
C GLY A 660 -40.91 27.48 -17.61
N ASP A 661 -40.79 27.42 -18.94
CA ASP A 661 -39.83 26.55 -19.62
C ASP A 661 -38.67 27.40 -20.14
N PHE A 662 -37.45 26.98 -19.81
CA PHE A 662 -36.22 27.73 -20.05
C PHE A 662 -35.19 26.86 -20.75
N LEU A 663 -34.34 27.48 -21.59
CA LEU A 663 -33.12 26.84 -22.05
C LEU A 663 -31.97 27.19 -21.09
N ALA A 664 -31.09 26.22 -20.84
CA ALA A 664 -29.82 26.47 -20.21
C ALA A 664 -28.67 25.91 -21.04
N LEU A 665 -27.56 26.65 -21.09
CA LEU A 665 -26.31 26.22 -21.70
C LEU A 665 -25.26 26.09 -20.60
N ASP A 666 -24.42 25.06 -20.64
CA ASP A 666 -23.37 24.83 -19.66
C ASP A 666 -22.03 24.61 -20.36
N LEU A 667 -21.17 25.64 -20.33
CA LEU A 667 -19.87 25.67 -21.00
C LEU A 667 -18.75 26.00 -20.00
N GLY A 668 -18.06 24.95 -19.53
CA GLY A 668 -16.92 25.07 -18.62
C GLY A 668 -15.81 24.04 -18.83
N GLY A 669 -15.83 23.30 -19.93
CA GLY A 669 -14.89 22.24 -20.27
C GLY A 669 -15.23 21.61 -21.63
N THR A 670 -14.58 20.50 -21.97
CA THR A 670 -14.76 19.77 -23.26
C THR A 670 -16.18 19.22 -23.45
N ASN A 671 -16.90 18.98 -22.35
CA ASN A 671 -18.30 18.59 -22.35
C ASN A 671 -19.17 19.85 -22.24
N PHE A 672 -19.67 20.32 -23.37
CA PHE A 672 -20.72 21.33 -23.43
C PHE A 672 -22.08 20.66 -23.19
N ARG A 673 -23.03 21.35 -22.56
CA ARG A 673 -24.39 20.81 -22.37
C ARG A 673 -25.45 21.82 -22.78
N VAL A 674 -26.50 21.30 -23.41
CA VAL A 674 -27.74 22.03 -23.69
C VAL A 674 -28.84 21.37 -22.87
N LEU A 675 -29.64 22.18 -22.19
CA LEU A 675 -30.69 21.72 -21.29
C LEU A 675 -32.01 22.45 -21.57
N LEU A 676 -33.12 21.72 -21.48
CA LEU A 676 -34.48 22.24 -21.32
C LEU A 676 -34.86 22.06 -19.85
N VAL A 677 -35.24 23.15 -19.19
CA VAL A 677 -35.56 23.17 -17.75
C VAL A 677 -36.98 23.71 -17.58
N GLN A 678 -37.90 22.86 -17.14
CA GLN A 678 -39.28 23.21 -16.84
C GLN A 678 -39.42 23.50 -15.34
N VAL A 679 -39.67 24.75 -14.98
CA VAL A 679 -39.81 25.19 -13.59
C VAL A 679 -41.30 25.31 -13.25
N LYS A 680 -41.77 24.49 -12.31
CA LYS A 680 -43.15 24.42 -11.81
C LYS A 680 -43.15 24.67 -10.30
N SER A 681 -44.32 24.77 -9.67
CA SER A 681 -44.37 24.79 -8.19
C SER A 681 -43.90 23.45 -7.62
N GLN A 682 -43.45 23.42 -6.37
CA GLN A 682 -43.11 22.17 -5.69
C GLN A 682 -44.33 21.21 -5.58
N GLN A 683 -45.56 21.72 -5.62
CA GLN A 683 -46.79 20.91 -5.64
C GLN A 683 -47.05 20.27 -7.02
N GLU A 684 -46.52 20.85 -8.09
CA GLU A 684 -46.64 20.38 -9.49
C GLU A 684 -45.42 19.57 -9.96
N GLY A 685 -44.56 19.14 -9.03
CA GLY A 685 -43.34 18.36 -9.31
C GLY A 685 -42.03 19.16 -9.34
N GLY A 686 -42.06 20.46 -9.06
CA GLY A 686 -40.85 21.29 -8.92
C GLY A 686 -40.14 21.55 -10.25
N VAL A 687 -38.85 21.20 -10.33
CA VAL A 687 -38.02 21.41 -11.53
C VAL A 687 -37.80 20.09 -12.27
N CYS A 688 -38.25 20.02 -13.52
CA CYS A 688 -37.97 18.92 -14.43
C CYS A 688 -36.91 19.35 -15.44
N MET A 689 -36.00 18.45 -15.82
CA MET A 689 -34.87 18.75 -16.69
C MET A 689 -34.70 17.67 -17.76
N THR A 690 -34.34 18.07 -18.97
CA THR A 690 -33.84 17.21 -20.04
C THR A 690 -32.56 17.83 -20.58
N SER A 691 -31.52 17.02 -20.76
CA SER A 691 -30.20 17.52 -21.15
C SER A 691 -29.50 16.57 -22.12
N GLU A 692 -28.67 17.13 -22.99
CA GLU A 692 -27.71 16.36 -23.78
C GLU A 692 -26.30 16.93 -23.62
N ILE A 693 -25.31 16.06 -23.77
CA ILE A 693 -23.88 16.39 -23.70
C ILE A 693 -23.32 16.38 -25.12
N TYR A 694 -22.68 17.49 -25.48
CA TYR A 694 -22.00 17.71 -26.74
C TYR A 694 -20.50 17.87 -26.50
N THR A 695 -19.68 17.15 -27.26
CA THR A 695 -18.23 17.36 -27.21
C THR A 695 -17.86 18.62 -28.01
N ILE A 696 -17.02 19.47 -27.42
CA ILE A 696 -16.28 20.49 -28.17
C ILE A 696 -14.88 19.92 -28.44
N PRO A 697 -14.51 19.65 -29.71
CA PRO A 697 -13.16 19.19 -30.05
C PRO A 697 -12.10 20.21 -29.62
N THR A 698 -10.89 19.75 -29.30
CA THR A 698 -9.78 20.62 -28.85
C THR A 698 -9.46 21.69 -29.90
N GLU A 699 -9.54 21.30 -31.17
CA GLU A 699 -9.37 22.13 -32.35
C GLU A 699 -10.36 23.31 -32.33
N VAL A 700 -11.63 23.03 -32.02
CA VAL A 700 -12.69 24.04 -31.92
C VAL A 700 -12.52 24.91 -30.66
N ALA A 701 -12.16 24.32 -29.51
CA ALA A 701 -11.89 25.06 -28.27
C ALA A 701 -10.68 26.02 -28.37
N GLN A 702 -9.80 25.80 -29.34
CA GLN A 702 -8.57 26.57 -29.60
C GLN A 702 -8.60 27.34 -30.93
N SER A 703 -9.75 27.37 -31.62
CA SER A 703 -9.96 28.00 -32.93
C SER A 703 -10.11 29.53 -32.86
N ASN A 704 -11.22 30.07 -33.36
CA ASN A 704 -11.61 31.47 -33.32
C ASN A 704 -13.07 31.64 -32.81
N ASP A 705 -13.47 32.88 -32.61
CA ASP A 705 -14.78 33.28 -32.11
C ASP A 705 -15.95 32.98 -33.05
N VAL A 706 -15.69 32.79 -34.35
CA VAL A 706 -16.71 32.33 -35.29
C VAL A 706 -16.91 30.82 -35.15
N GLU A 707 -15.85 30.02 -35.29
CA GLU A 707 -15.90 28.56 -35.25
C GLU A 707 -16.43 28.01 -33.91
N LEU A 708 -15.94 28.53 -32.78
CA LEU A 708 -16.38 28.08 -31.45
C LEU A 708 -17.89 28.34 -31.23
N PHE A 709 -18.37 29.55 -31.54
CA PHE A 709 -19.78 29.90 -31.30
C PHE A 709 -20.72 29.32 -32.36
N ASP A 710 -20.26 29.09 -33.59
CA ASP A 710 -21.04 28.40 -34.61
C ASP A 710 -21.20 26.90 -34.28
N HIS A 711 -20.19 26.26 -33.67
CA HIS A 711 -20.32 24.90 -33.11
C HIS A 711 -21.33 24.86 -31.95
N ILE A 712 -21.27 25.83 -31.03
CA ILE A 712 -22.22 25.97 -29.92
C ILE A 712 -23.67 26.10 -30.43
N VAL A 713 -23.93 26.97 -31.42
CA VAL A 713 -25.29 27.12 -31.99
C VAL A 713 -25.72 25.85 -32.73
N SER A 714 -24.82 25.15 -33.42
CA SER A 714 -25.12 23.87 -34.07
C SER A 714 -25.62 22.82 -33.06
N CYS A 715 -24.98 22.73 -31.88
CA CYS A 715 -25.39 21.86 -30.79
C CYS A 715 -26.79 22.24 -30.23
N ILE A 716 -27.10 23.54 -30.12
CA ILE A 716 -28.42 24.01 -29.67
C ILE A 716 -29.50 23.65 -30.69
N VAL A 717 -29.22 23.77 -32.00
CA VAL A 717 -30.16 23.42 -33.08
C VAL A 717 -30.48 21.92 -33.08
N ASP A 718 -29.47 21.06 -32.88
CA ASP A 718 -29.65 19.61 -32.78
C ASP A 718 -30.51 19.24 -31.56
N PHE A 719 -30.21 19.80 -30.39
CA PHE A 719 -31.01 19.64 -29.17
C PHE A 719 -32.47 20.06 -29.38
N GLN A 720 -32.70 21.23 -29.96
CA GLN A 720 -34.05 21.74 -30.24
C GLN A 720 -34.83 20.87 -31.24
N LEU A 721 -34.15 20.25 -32.20
CA LEU A 721 -34.74 19.30 -33.15
C LEU A 721 -35.17 18.02 -32.44
N LYS A 722 -34.27 17.39 -31.68
CA LYS A 722 -34.53 16.14 -30.97
C LYS A 722 -35.64 16.24 -29.94
N HIS A 723 -35.69 17.35 -29.20
CA HIS A 723 -36.66 17.55 -28.12
C HIS A 723 -37.92 18.32 -28.56
N GLY A 724 -38.11 18.58 -29.86
CA GLY A 724 -39.36 19.13 -30.40
C GLY A 724 -39.66 20.58 -30.03
N VAL A 725 -38.69 21.33 -29.48
CA VAL A 725 -38.84 22.75 -29.09
C VAL A 725 -38.36 23.74 -30.16
N LYS A 726 -37.89 23.25 -31.32
CA LYS A 726 -37.50 24.10 -32.46
C LYS A 726 -38.65 25.02 -32.89
N GLY A 727 -38.34 26.31 -33.01
CA GLY A 727 -39.32 27.36 -33.37
C GLY A 727 -40.00 28.02 -32.16
N GLN A 728 -39.67 27.60 -30.93
CA GLN A 728 -40.06 28.33 -29.71
C GLN A 728 -38.93 29.26 -29.26
N THR A 729 -39.23 30.54 -29.09
CA THR A 729 -38.31 31.51 -28.47
C THR A 729 -38.35 31.34 -26.95
N LEU A 730 -37.56 30.41 -26.43
CA LEU A 730 -37.44 30.15 -24.99
C LEU A 730 -36.39 31.07 -24.34
N PRO A 731 -36.64 31.62 -23.13
CA PRO A 731 -35.65 32.42 -22.43
C PRO A 731 -34.46 31.55 -22.00
N LEU A 732 -33.25 32.06 -22.18
CA LEU A 732 -32.01 31.29 -22.04
C LEU A 732 -31.10 31.83 -20.95
N GLY A 733 -30.64 30.93 -20.07
CA GLY A 733 -29.53 31.16 -19.14
C GLY A 733 -28.24 30.49 -19.63
N PHE A 734 -27.16 31.26 -19.80
CA PHE A 734 -25.88 30.77 -20.29
C PHE A 734 -24.88 30.65 -19.13
N THR A 735 -24.66 29.44 -18.61
CA THR A 735 -23.48 29.19 -17.79
C THR A 735 -22.24 29.18 -18.68
N PHE A 736 -21.35 30.14 -18.41
CA PHE A 736 -20.09 30.32 -19.11
C PHE A 736 -18.98 30.46 -18.06
N SER A 737 -18.31 29.34 -17.79
CA SER A 737 -17.50 29.14 -16.58
C SER A 737 -16.07 29.66 -16.69
N PHE A 738 -15.92 30.89 -17.17
CA PHE A 738 -14.64 31.58 -17.37
C PHE A 738 -14.70 33.00 -16.78
N PRO A 739 -13.55 33.59 -16.38
CA PRO A 739 -13.51 34.92 -15.78
C PRO A 739 -14.11 35.98 -16.71
N CYS A 740 -15.27 36.52 -16.36
CA CYS A 740 -15.99 37.53 -17.14
C CYS A 740 -16.28 38.77 -16.29
N ASN A 741 -15.91 39.95 -16.81
CA ASN A 741 -16.40 41.20 -16.28
C ASN A 741 -17.84 41.40 -16.78
N GLN A 742 -18.81 41.03 -15.96
CA GLN A 742 -20.21 41.32 -16.23
C GLN A 742 -20.46 42.82 -16.02
N ILE A 743 -21.28 43.40 -16.90
CA ILE A 743 -21.73 44.80 -16.82
C ILE A 743 -23.26 44.91 -16.94
N GLY A 744 -23.94 43.77 -16.78
CA GLY A 744 -25.36 43.53 -16.88
C GLY A 744 -25.62 42.03 -16.73
N LEU A 745 -26.86 41.63 -16.49
CA LEU A 745 -27.17 40.20 -16.31
C LEU A 745 -27.00 39.42 -17.63
N ASP A 746 -27.33 40.02 -18.78
CA ASP A 746 -27.20 39.43 -20.11
C ASP A 746 -25.87 39.78 -20.82
N LYS A 747 -24.88 40.35 -20.11
CA LYS A 747 -23.71 40.97 -20.74
C LYS A 747 -22.41 40.72 -19.98
N GLY A 748 -21.50 39.95 -20.59
CA GLY A 748 -20.28 39.47 -19.94
C GLY A 748 -19.05 39.53 -20.84
N ILE A 749 -18.09 40.39 -20.48
CA ILE A 749 -16.84 40.56 -21.23
C ILE A 749 -15.81 39.54 -20.75
N LEU A 750 -15.38 38.63 -21.62
CA LEU A 750 -14.37 37.61 -21.30
C LEU A 750 -13.01 38.27 -20.98
N LEU A 751 -12.50 38.08 -19.76
CA LEU A 751 -11.23 38.66 -19.31
C LEU A 751 -10.01 37.83 -19.72
N ARG A 752 -10.11 36.49 -19.68
CA ARG A 752 -9.10 35.54 -20.16
C ARG A 752 -9.69 34.14 -20.26
N TRP A 753 -9.17 33.33 -21.17
CA TRP A 753 -9.45 31.89 -21.18
C TRP A 753 -8.75 31.17 -20.02
N THR A 754 -9.34 30.06 -19.59
CA THR A 754 -8.80 29.10 -18.61
C THR A 754 -9.17 27.68 -19.06
N LYS A 755 -8.90 26.65 -18.24
CA LYS A 755 -9.44 25.28 -18.41
C LYS A 755 -9.17 24.62 -19.79
N GLY A 756 -8.12 25.05 -20.52
CA GLY A 756 -7.68 24.49 -21.80
C GLY A 756 -8.22 25.14 -23.08
N PHE A 757 -9.12 26.11 -22.97
CA PHE A 757 -9.62 26.90 -24.11
C PHE A 757 -8.60 27.97 -24.52
N SER A 758 -8.60 28.35 -25.81
CA SER A 758 -7.77 29.46 -26.30
C SER A 758 -8.32 30.19 -27.53
N ALA A 759 -9.61 30.00 -27.87
CA ALA A 759 -10.20 30.52 -29.11
C ALA A 759 -9.95 32.03 -29.30
N LEU A 760 -9.34 32.37 -30.45
CA LEU A 760 -8.91 33.72 -30.80
C LEU A 760 -10.11 34.64 -31.05
N GLY A 761 -9.96 35.93 -30.70
CA GLY A 761 -11.01 36.94 -30.87
C GLY A 761 -12.05 37.01 -29.74
N CYS A 762 -12.20 35.99 -28.89
CA CYS A 762 -13.18 35.99 -27.81
C CYS A 762 -12.81 36.92 -26.63
N VAL A 763 -11.52 37.02 -26.28
CA VAL A 763 -11.05 37.79 -25.12
C VAL A 763 -11.24 39.29 -25.38
N GLY A 764 -11.81 40.00 -24.41
CA GLY A 764 -12.18 41.42 -24.53
C GLY A 764 -13.52 41.68 -25.23
N LYS A 765 -14.21 40.63 -25.72
CA LYS A 765 -15.57 40.73 -26.28
C LYS A 765 -16.63 40.27 -25.29
N ASP A 766 -17.85 40.74 -25.50
CA ASP A 766 -19.06 40.26 -24.85
C ASP A 766 -19.48 38.91 -25.46
N VAL A 767 -19.45 37.84 -24.66
CA VAL A 767 -19.70 36.48 -25.16
C VAL A 767 -21.18 36.20 -25.44
N VAL A 768 -22.09 36.99 -24.86
CA VAL A 768 -23.51 36.92 -25.20
C VAL A 768 -23.75 37.56 -26.57
N GLN A 769 -23.07 38.65 -26.89
CA GLN A 769 -23.07 39.22 -28.24
C GLN A 769 -22.49 38.24 -29.28
N LEU A 770 -21.39 37.54 -28.97
CA LEU A 770 -20.82 36.50 -29.86
C LEU A 770 -21.82 35.36 -30.15
N LEU A 771 -22.54 34.89 -29.13
CA LEU A 771 -23.61 33.91 -29.29
C LEU A 771 -24.78 34.46 -30.13
N ARG A 772 -25.24 35.70 -29.84
CA ARG A 772 -26.28 36.40 -30.61
C ARG A 772 -25.87 36.62 -32.08
N GLU A 773 -24.58 36.75 -32.38
CA GLU A 773 -24.04 36.84 -33.74
C GLU A 773 -23.99 35.48 -34.46
N ALA A 774 -23.58 34.40 -33.78
CA ALA A 774 -23.61 33.04 -34.32
C ALA A 774 -25.03 32.60 -34.74
N VAL A 775 -26.03 32.88 -33.90
CA VAL A 775 -27.45 32.63 -34.20
C VAL A 775 -27.88 33.36 -35.47
N LYS A 776 -27.48 34.63 -35.63
CA LYS A 776 -27.76 35.45 -36.83
C LYS A 776 -27.04 34.94 -38.08
N ARG A 777 -25.81 34.40 -37.95
CA ARG A 777 -25.08 33.77 -39.07
C ARG A 777 -25.83 32.55 -39.61
N GLN A 778 -26.33 31.69 -38.71
CA GLN A 778 -26.98 30.42 -39.07
C GLN A 778 -28.47 30.57 -39.46
N LYS A 779 -29.13 31.70 -39.11
CA LYS A 779 -30.50 32.05 -39.55
C LYS A 779 -31.57 31.00 -39.21
N HIS A 780 -31.44 30.31 -38.08
CA HIS A 780 -32.30 29.15 -37.76
C HIS A 780 -33.46 29.45 -36.79
N PHE A 781 -33.30 30.41 -35.88
CA PHE A 781 -34.28 30.77 -34.83
C PHE A 781 -33.81 32.05 -34.09
N ASP A 782 -34.66 32.62 -33.24
CA ASP A 782 -34.27 33.67 -32.28
C ASP A 782 -33.91 33.05 -30.91
N LEU A 783 -32.83 33.54 -30.28
CA LEU A 783 -32.47 33.22 -28.90
C LEU A 783 -32.62 34.45 -27.99
N ASP A 784 -33.48 34.33 -26.98
CA ASP A 784 -33.63 35.32 -25.93
C ASP A 784 -32.68 35.02 -24.76
N VAL A 785 -31.42 35.43 -24.88
CA VAL A 785 -30.42 35.25 -23.82
C VAL A 785 -30.67 36.28 -22.72
N ILE A 786 -31.23 35.82 -21.60
CA ILE A 786 -31.61 36.64 -20.43
C ILE A 786 -30.46 36.82 -19.45
N ALA A 787 -29.60 35.80 -19.32
CA ALA A 787 -28.54 35.79 -18.31
C ALA A 787 -27.26 35.09 -18.79
N ILE A 788 -26.10 35.63 -18.40
CA ILE A 788 -24.82 34.93 -18.34
C ILE A 788 -24.44 34.69 -16.87
N VAL A 789 -23.90 33.49 -16.58
CA VAL A 789 -23.76 32.95 -15.23
C VAL A 789 -22.43 32.19 -15.10
N ASN A 790 -21.76 32.24 -13.94
CA ASN A 790 -20.60 31.38 -13.63
C ASN A 790 -21.05 30.04 -12.99
N ASP A 791 -20.32 28.94 -13.17
CA ASP A 791 -20.69 27.61 -12.64
C ASP A 791 -20.95 27.60 -11.12
N THR A 792 -20.17 28.38 -10.36
CA THR A 792 -20.40 28.61 -8.92
C THR A 792 -21.77 29.21 -8.62
N VAL A 793 -22.14 30.28 -9.32
CA VAL A 793 -23.39 31.05 -9.13
C VAL A 793 -24.59 30.20 -9.52
N GLY A 794 -24.51 29.44 -10.61
CA GLY A 794 -25.53 28.45 -10.98
C GLY A 794 -25.70 27.39 -9.87
N THR A 795 -24.59 26.79 -9.44
CA THR A 795 -24.59 25.76 -8.37
C THR A 795 -25.21 26.27 -7.06
N MET A 796 -24.90 27.51 -6.66
CA MET A 796 -25.53 28.18 -5.51
C MET A 796 -27.05 28.30 -5.70
N MET A 797 -27.51 28.80 -6.85
CA MET A 797 -28.93 29.03 -7.13
C MET A 797 -29.73 27.72 -7.26
N SER A 798 -29.15 26.68 -7.84
CA SER A 798 -29.73 25.33 -7.90
C SER A 798 -29.98 24.75 -6.50
N CYS A 799 -29.05 24.96 -5.57
CA CYS A 799 -29.16 24.53 -4.18
C CYS A 799 -30.06 25.46 -3.36
N ALA A 800 -30.11 26.77 -3.64
CA ALA A 800 -30.98 27.73 -2.98
C ALA A 800 -32.48 27.48 -3.21
N TYR A 801 -32.85 26.97 -4.37
CA TYR A 801 -34.23 26.49 -4.65
C TYR A 801 -34.66 25.31 -3.74
N VAL A 802 -33.70 24.55 -3.18
CA VAL A 802 -33.95 23.41 -2.29
C VAL A 802 -33.77 23.77 -0.82
N ASP A 803 -32.83 24.66 -0.52
CA ASP A 803 -32.50 25.14 0.82
C ASP A 803 -32.26 26.66 0.79
N PRO A 804 -33.23 27.48 1.23
CA PRO A 804 -33.12 28.94 1.23
C PRO A 804 -31.96 29.52 2.05
N LYS A 805 -31.26 28.72 2.86
CA LYS A 805 -30.01 29.11 3.54
C LYS A 805 -28.77 28.99 2.64
N CYS A 806 -28.92 28.56 1.38
CA CYS A 806 -27.80 28.36 0.46
C CYS A 806 -27.33 29.68 -0.15
N GLU A 807 -26.34 30.30 0.50
CA GLU A 807 -25.81 31.61 0.15
C GLU A 807 -24.34 31.59 -0.32
N MET A 808 -23.78 30.39 -0.51
CA MET A 808 -22.47 30.16 -1.09
C MET A 808 -22.52 29.05 -2.14
N GLY A 809 -21.84 29.23 -3.27
CA GLY A 809 -21.57 28.20 -4.27
C GLY A 809 -20.09 27.81 -4.28
N LEU A 810 -19.81 26.54 -4.48
CA LEU A 810 -18.46 25.97 -4.48
C LEU A 810 -18.29 24.97 -5.64
N ILE A 811 -17.24 25.16 -6.43
CA ILE A 811 -16.81 24.22 -7.47
C ILE A 811 -15.46 23.65 -7.07
N VAL A 812 -15.34 22.32 -7.03
CA VAL A 812 -14.06 21.60 -6.88
C VAL A 812 -14.04 20.38 -7.81
N GLY A 813 -13.67 20.62 -9.07
CA GLY A 813 -13.61 19.64 -10.15
C GLY A 813 -12.29 19.76 -10.91
N THR A 814 -12.37 19.97 -12.23
CA THR A 814 -11.19 20.30 -13.07
C THR A 814 -10.46 21.53 -12.56
N GLY A 815 -11.20 22.59 -12.26
CA GLY A 815 -10.74 23.80 -11.56
C GLY A 815 -11.35 23.93 -10.17
N THR A 816 -11.11 25.06 -9.50
CA THR A 816 -11.83 25.43 -8.28
C THR A 816 -12.17 26.91 -8.22
N ASN A 817 -13.42 27.20 -7.87
CA ASN A 817 -13.93 28.56 -7.69
C ASN A 817 -15.04 28.57 -6.63
N ALA A 818 -15.37 29.76 -6.11
CA ALA A 818 -16.51 29.96 -5.23
C ALA A 818 -17.24 31.28 -5.52
N CYS A 819 -18.51 31.34 -5.09
CA CYS A 819 -19.31 32.56 -5.07
C CYS A 819 -20.11 32.64 -3.76
N TYR A 820 -20.60 33.84 -3.41
CA TYR A 820 -21.51 34.00 -2.27
C TYR A 820 -22.36 35.27 -2.38
N MET A 821 -23.43 35.36 -1.57
CA MET A 821 -24.24 36.59 -1.45
C MET A 821 -23.54 37.64 -0.57
N GLU A 822 -23.09 38.73 -1.18
CA GLU A 822 -22.50 39.90 -0.53
C GLU A 822 -23.55 41.02 -0.36
N GLU A 823 -23.38 41.85 0.66
CA GLU A 823 -24.24 43.01 0.92
C GLU A 823 -23.82 44.18 0.01
N MET A 824 -24.76 44.85 -0.69
CA MET A 824 -24.44 45.81 -1.78
C MET A 824 -23.54 46.97 -1.33
N GLN A 825 -23.71 47.48 -0.11
CA GLN A 825 -22.84 48.47 0.54
C GLN A 825 -21.33 48.11 0.51
N ASN A 826 -20.97 46.83 0.38
CA ASN A 826 -19.59 46.37 0.32
C ASN A 826 -19.05 46.27 -1.12
N VAL A 827 -19.92 46.33 -2.15
CA VAL A 827 -19.58 46.06 -3.56
C VAL A 827 -19.22 47.37 -4.27
N GLY A 828 -18.08 47.96 -3.90
CA GLY A 828 -17.64 49.28 -4.41
C GLY A 828 -17.40 49.37 -5.93
N THR A 829 -17.42 48.24 -6.64
CA THR A 829 -17.34 48.14 -8.10
C THR A 829 -18.69 48.35 -8.82
N VAL A 830 -19.81 48.41 -8.11
CA VAL A 830 -21.17 48.62 -8.65
C VAL A 830 -21.83 49.81 -7.95
N GLU A 831 -22.75 50.50 -8.63
CA GLU A 831 -23.51 51.61 -8.03
C GLU A 831 -24.75 51.15 -7.26
N GLY A 832 -25.00 51.81 -6.12
CA GLY A 832 -26.11 51.56 -5.20
C GLY A 832 -25.73 50.67 -4.01
N GLU A 833 -26.20 51.03 -2.82
CA GLU A 833 -25.84 50.37 -1.55
C GLU A 833 -26.94 49.40 -1.05
N GLU A 834 -28.15 49.46 -1.62
CA GLU A 834 -29.32 48.70 -1.15
C GLU A 834 -29.34 47.25 -1.63
N GLY A 835 -29.63 46.33 -0.70
CA GLY A 835 -29.84 44.92 -0.98
C GLY A 835 -28.54 44.11 -1.07
N ARG A 836 -28.53 43.09 -1.91
CA ARG A 836 -27.45 42.08 -1.99
C ARG A 836 -27.11 41.73 -3.44
N MET A 837 -25.92 41.19 -3.68
CA MET A 837 -25.53 40.64 -4.97
C MET A 837 -24.64 39.40 -4.78
N CYS A 838 -24.82 38.38 -5.62
CA CYS A 838 -23.89 37.27 -5.68
C CYS A 838 -22.57 37.72 -6.33
N ILE A 839 -21.46 37.47 -5.64
CA ILE A 839 -20.10 37.76 -6.09
C ILE A 839 -19.43 36.47 -6.53
N ASN A 840 -18.99 36.40 -7.79
CA ASN A 840 -18.08 35.38 -8.28
C ASN A 840 -16.66 35.76 -7.84
N MET A 841 -16.04 34.97 -6.95
CA MET A 841 -14.75 35.36 -6.37
C MET A 841 -13.59 35.31 -7.38
N GLU A 842 -13.65 34.38 -8.35
CA GLU A 842 -12.50 33.91 -9.13
C GLU A 842 -11.31 33.57 -8.23
N TRP A 843 -11.57 32.82 -7.15
CA TRP A 843 -10.61 32.62 -6.05
C TRP A 843 -9.36 31.83 -6.44
N GLY A 844 -9.33 31.22 -7.64
CA GLY A 844 -8.21 30.42 -8.12
C GLY A 844 -6.91 31.21 -8.25
N ALA A 845 -7.02 32.52 -8.53
CA ALA A 845 -5.92 33.46 -8.62
C ALA A 845 -5.36 33.93 -7.26
N PHE A 846 -5.91 33.47 -6.14
CA PHE A 846 -5.37 33.78 -4.81
C PHE A 846 -3.89 33.35 -4.71
N GLY A 847 -3.03 34.26 -4.26
CA GLY A 847 -1.59 34.03 -4.16
C GLY A 847 -0.78 34.26 -5.45
N ASP A 848 -1.43 34.67 -6.56
CA ASP A 848 -0.77 35.16 -7.79
C ASP A 848 0.06 36.43 -7.53
N ASP A 849 -0.24 37.18 -6.46
CA ASP A 849 0.56 38.29 -5.93
C ASP A 849 1.81 37.83 -5.13
N GLY A 850 1.96 36.52 -4.91
CA GLY A 850 3.00 35.92 -4.08
C GLY A 850 2.61 35.70 -2.61
N CYS A 851 1.39 36.02 -2.16
CA CYS A 851 1.04 35.92 -0.74
C CYS A 851 1.04 34.47 -0.19
N LEU A 852 0.95 33.47 -1.08
CA LEU A 852 1.03 32.03 -0.79
C LEU A 852 2.40 31.39 -1.09
N GLU A 853 3.40 32.17 -1.53
CA GLU A 853 4.72 31.66 -1.96
C GLU A 853 5.44 30.85 -0.86
N TYR A 854 5.12 31.12 0.42
CA TYR A 854 5.62 30.41 1.60
C TYR A 854 5.07 28.98 1.78
N LEU A 855 4.00 28.61 1.06
CA LEU A 855 3.40 27.26 1.06
C LEU A 855 3.72 26.46 -0.20
N MET A 856 4.18 27.11 -1.27
CA MET A 856 4.42 26.45 -2.54
C MET A 856 5.69 25.60 -2.45
N THR A 857 5.52 24.28 -2.60
CA THR A 857 6.63 23.32 -2.60
C THR A 857 7.40 23.37 -3.94
N PRO A 858 8.60 22.77 -4.03
CA PRO A 858 9.31 22.60 -5.30
C PRO A 858 8.54 21.80 -6.35
N TYR A 859 7.49 21.05 -5.97
CA TYR A 859 6.61 20.33 -6.88
C TYR A 859 5.55 21.27 -7.45
N ASP A 860 4.88 22.07 -6.61
CA ASP A 860 3.87 23.05 -7.04
C ASP A 860 4.46 24.08 -8.01
N LYS A 861 5.71 24.53 -7.77
CA LYS A 861 6.40 25.47 -8.66
C LYS A 861 6.76 24.84 -10.03
N LYS A 862 6.97 23.52 -10.09
CA LYS A 862 7.12 22.80 -11.38
C LYS A 862 5.79 22.67 -12.12
N VAL A 863 4.69 22.43 -11.40
CA VAL A 863 3.34 22.39 -12.00
C VAL A 863 2.91 23.75 -12.51
N ASP A 864 3.20 24.83 -11.76
CA ASP A 864 2.95 26.20 -12.22
C ASP A 864 3.77 26.53 -13.48
N ALA A 865 5.09 26.34 -13.45
CA ALA A 865 5.97 26.60 -14.60
C ALA A 865 5.68 25.70 -15.83
N GLY A 866 5.14 24.50 -15.63
CA GLY A 866 4.72 23.56 -16.68
C GLY A 866 3.27 23.71 -17.14
N SER A 867 2.56 24.74 -16.67
CA SER A 867 1.17 25.03 -17.03
C SER A 867 1.03 26.01 -18.19
N ILE A 868 -0.15 26.04 -18.83
CA ILE A 868 -0.50 27.02 -19.87
C ILE A 868 -0.62 28.46 -19.34
N ASN A 869 -0.65 28.63 -18.02
CA ASN A 869 -0.92 29.88 -17.31
C ASN A 869 0.07 30.08 -16.14
N SER A 870 1.37 29.88 -16.41
CA SER A 870 2.44 30.02 -15.41
C SER A 870 2.36 31.35 -14.66
N GLY A 871 2.54 31.30 -13.34
CA GLY A 871 2.43 32.44 -12.43
C GLY A 871 1.00 32.82 -12.04
N GLN A 872 -0.02 32.21 -12.67
CA GLN A 872 -1.44 32.52 -12.44
C GLN A 872 -2.21 31.31 -11.88
N GLN A 873 -3.41 31.54 -11.33
CA GLN A 873 -4.28 30.48 -10.80
C GLN A 873 -3.60 29.61 -9.72
N ARG A 874 -2.72 30.20 -8.90
CA ARG A 874 -1.86 29.45 -7.97
C ARG A 874 -2.64 28.68 -6.91
N TYR A 875 -3.67 29.27 -6.28
CA TYR A 875 -4.52 28.56 -5.32
C TYR A 875 -5.33 27.44 -5.99
N GLU A 876 -5.80 27.65 -7.22
CA GLU A 876 -6.49 26.60 -7.99
C GLU A 876 -5.57 25.41 -8.29
N LYS A 877 -4.29 25.67 -8.62
CA LYS A 877 -3.25 24.64 -8.84
C LYS A 877 -2.93 23.80 -7.61
N LEU A 878 -3.13 24.35 -6.40
CA LEU A 878 -2.89 23.64 -5.14
C LEU A 878 -4.07 22.73 -4.71
N ILE A 879 -5.23 22.87 -5.36
CA ILE A 879 -6.51 22.28 -4.90
C ILE A 879 -7.18 21.39 -5.95
N SER A 880 -7.21 21.78 -7.23
CA SER A 880 -8.15 21.21 -8.21
C SER A 880 -7.63 20.01 -9.00
N GLY A 881 -8.57 19.18 -9.47
CA GLY A 881 -8.34 17.85 -10.01
C GLY A 881 -7.51 17.81 -11.30
N MET A 882 -7.35 18.93 -12.00
CA MET A 882 -6.43 19.06 -13.14
C MET A 882 -4.95 19.07 -12.74
N TYR A 883 -4.61 19.53 -11.52
CA TYR A 883 -3.23 19.79 -11.11
C TYR A 883 -2.72 18.87 -10.00
N LEU A 884 -3.60 18.31 -9.15
CA LEU A 884 -3.18 17.38 -8.08
C LEU A 884 -2.41 16.17 -8.64
N GLY A 885 -2.79 15.68 -9.82
CA GLY A 885 -2.11 14.57 -10.50
C GLY A 885 -0.66 14.89 -10.89
N GLU A 886 -0.41 16.10 -11.37
CA GLU A 886 0.94 16.55 -11.71
C GLU A 886 1.79 16.77 -10.45
N ILE A 887 1.20 17.26 -9.34
CA ILE A 887 1.90 17.37 -8.05
C ILE A 887 2.32 15.98 -7.56
N VAL A 888 1.40 15.00 -7.55
CA VAL A 888 1.70 13.58 -7.25
C VAL A 888 2.82 13.07 -8.16
N ARG A 889 2.70 13.26 -9.48
CA ARG A 889 3.69 12.78 -10.45
C ARG A 889 5.08 13.38 -10.21
N TYR A 890 5.20 14.66 -9.90
CA TYR A 890 6.49 15.29 -9.60
C TYR A 890 7.10 14.83 -8.27
N ILE A 891 6.29 14.49 -7.26
CA ILE A 891 6.78 13.87 -6.02
C ILE A 891 7.29 12.45 -6.30
N LEU A 892 6.52 11.63 -7.03
CA LEU A 892 6.90 10.27 -7.41
C LEU A 892 8.17 10.24 -8.28
N LEU A 893 8.37 11.22 -9.17
CA LEU A 893 9.60 11.39 -9.95
C LEU A 893 10.82 11.69 -9.05
N ASP A 894 10.67 12.50 -8.01
CA ASP A 894 11.76 12.82 -7.09
C ASP A 894 12.08 11.62 -6.16
N LEU A 895 11.05 10.94 -5.64
CA LEU A 895 11.20 9.68 -4.90
C LEU A 895 11.89 8.58 -5.74
N SER A 896 11.56 8.49 -7.04
CA SER A 896 12.22 7.60 -7.99
C SER A 896 13.69 7.99 -8.24
N ALA A 897 13.97 9.28 -8.48
CA ALA A 897 15.32 9.78 -8.71
C ALA A 897 16.24 9.58 -7.49
N ARG A 898 15.70 9.69 -6.27
CA ARG A 898 16.38 9.41 -5.00
C ARG A 898 16.51 7.92 -4.68
N LYS A 899 15.95 7.02 -5.51
CA LYS A 899 15.85 5.56 -5.30
C LYS A 899 15.04 5.14 -4.06
N ILE A 900 14.23 6.04 -3.51
CA ILE A 900 13.34 5.78 -2.36
C ILE A 900 12.14 4.93 -2.80
N LEU A 901 11.68 5.15 -4.04
CA LEU A 901 10.58 4.44 -4.69
C LEU A 901 11.03 3.81 -6.01
N PHE A 902 10.36 2.75 -6.43
CA PHE A 902 10.69 1.96 -7.63
C PHE A 902 12.11 1.39 -7.64
N GLN A 903 12.83 1.39 -6.51
CA GLN A 903 14.27 1.03 -6.41
C GLN A 903 15.19 1.84 -7.35
N GLY A 904 14.71 2.98 -7.87
CA GLY A 904 15.38 3.74 -8.94
C GLY A 904 15.17 3.21 -10.36
N ARG A 905 14.37 2.15 -10.55
CA ARG A 905 13.93 1.64 -11.87
C ARG A 905 13.26 2.79 -12.65
N GLN A 906 13.65 2.95 -13.91
CA GLN A 906 13.10 3.99 -14.78
C GLN A 906 11.70 3.60 -15.27
N ILE A 907 10.67 3.91 -14.47
CA ILE A 907 9.26 3.82 -14.90
C ILE A 907 9.04 4.85 -16.02
N SER A 908 9.05 4.40 -17.28
CA SER A 908 8.93 5.26 -18.46
C SER A 908 7.61 6.04 -18.46
N VAL A 909 6.51 5.37 -18.10
CA VAL A 909 5.17 5.95 -18.05
C VAL A 909 5.10 7.15 -17.10
N LEU A 910 5.85 7.16 -15.99
CA LEU A 910 5.84 8.24 -14.99
C LEU A 910 6.31 9.60 -15.55
N LYS A 911 6.96 9.60 -16.71
CA LYS A 911 7.36 10.82 -17.44
C LYS A 911 6.21 11.44 -18.25
N THR A 912 5.15 10.67 -18.53
CA THR A 912 3.93 11.11 -19.22
C THR A 912 3.20 12.14 -18.37
N LYS A 913 2.94 13.32 -18.94
CA LYS A 913 2.14 14.37 -18.30
C LYS A 913 0.69 13.90 -18.13
N ASP A 914 0.00 14.38 -17.09
CA ASP A 914 -1.44 14.24 -16.86
C ASP A 914 -1.92 12.77 -16.64
N LEU A 915 -0.97 11.84 -16.46
CA LEU A 915 -1.17 10.41 -16.18
C LEU A 915 -2.08 10.15 -14.97
N PHE A 916 -1.89 10.94 -13.91
CA PHE A 916 -2.65 10.84 -12.66
C PHE A 916 -3.96 11.63 -12.73
N SER A 917 -4.87 11.17 -13.59
CA SER A 917 -6.24 11.70 -13.64
C SER A 917 -6.92 11.69 -12.26
N THR A 918 -7.88 12.58 -12.02
CA THR A 918 -8.64 12.66 -10.77
C THR A 918 -9.24 11.31 -10.36
N LYS A 919 -9.73 10.51 -11.33
CA LYS A 919 -10.22 9.15 -11.10
C LYS A 919 -9.14 8.24 -10.51
N LEU A 920 -7.92 8.27 -11.05
CA LEU A 920 -6.83 7.42 -10.57
C LEU A 920 -6.39 7.81 -9.15
N ILE A 921 -6.29 9.11 -8.85
CA ILE A 921 -5.99 9.60 -7.48
C ILE A 921 -7.06 9.11 -6.50
N THR A 922 -8.34 9.27 -6.84
CA THR A 922 -9.47 8.75 -6.06
C THR A 922 -9.37 7.24 -5.83
N THR A 923 -9.10 6.44 -6.86
CA THR A 923 -9.01 4.97 -6.75
C THR A 923 -7.84 4.52 -5.87
N ILE A 924 -6.70 5.24 -5.91
CA ILE A 924 -5.53 4.95 -5.08
C ILE A 924 -5.76 5.39 -3.63
N ALA A 925 -6.44 6.51 -3.40
CA ALA A 925 -6.75 7.03 -2.06
C ALA A 925 -7.92 6.30 -1.37
N ASP A 926 -8.68 5.46 -2.08
CA ASP A 926 -9.78 4.69 -1.49
C ASP A 926 -9.29 3.43 -0.78
N GLY A 927 -8.95 3.58 0.51
CA GLY A 927 -8.62 2.49 1.41
C GLY A 927 -9.70 1.40 1.57
N SER A 928 -10.95 1.63 1.14
CA SER A 928 -12.04 0.65 1.28
C SER A 928 -12.02 -0.46 0.23
N GLN A 929 -11.36 -0.25 -0.92
CA GLN A 929 -11.32 -1.22 -2.03
C GLN A 929 -10.20 -2.27 -1.91
N GLY A 930 -9.39 -2.19 -0.86
CA GLY A 930 -8.23 -3.05 -0.65
C GLY A 930 -7.05 -2.74 -1.59
N GLN A 931 -5.88 -3.25 -1.23
CA GLN A 931 -4.61 -2.95 -1.92
C GLN A 931 -4.55 -3.51 -3.35
N GLN A 932 -5.26 -4.61 -3.61
CA GLN A 932 -5.31 -5.25 -4.93
C GLN A 932 -5.92 -4.32 -5.99
N VAL A 933 -6.98 -3.57 -5.66
CA VAL A 933 -7.63 -2.62 -6.58
C VAL A 933 -6.71 -1.41 -6.88
N MET A 934 -6.03 -0.88 -5.86
CA MET A 934 -5.04 0.19 -6.03
C MET A 934 -3.90 -0.23 -6.95
N ARG A 935 -3.39 -1.45 -6.74
CA ARG A 935 -2.32 -2.05 -7.54
C ARG A 935 -2.77 -2.29 -8.98
N ALA A 936 -3.93 -2.91 -9.19
CA ALA A 936 -4.49 -3.14 -10.52
C ALA A 936 -4.71 -1.83 -11.30
N ALA A 937 -5.17 -0.77 -10.64
CA ALA A 937 -5.34 0.55 -11.26
C ALA A 937 -4.01 1.21 -11.69
N LEU A 938 -2.89 0.88 -11.04
CA LEU A 938 -1.54 1.30 -11.44
C LEU A 938 -0.96 0.39 -12.53
N GLU A 939 -1.16 -0.93 -12.44
CA GLU A 939 -0.75 -1.89 -13.45
C GLU A 939 -1.50 -1.68 -14.79
N GLU A 940 -2.78 -1.26 -14.76
CA GLU A 940 -3.54 -0.82 -15.94
C GLU A 940 -2.88 0.39 -16.66
N LYS A 941 -2.13 1.21 -15.92
CA LYS A 941 -1.33 2.32 -16.47
C LYS A 941 0.12 1.91 -16.78
N GLY A 942 0.46 0.64 -16.72
CA GLY A 942 1.80 0.14 -17.07
C GLY A 942 2.87 0.36 -16.00
N PHE A 943 2.49 0.56 -14.72
CA PHE A 943 3.45 0.48 -13.62
C PHE A 943 3.78 -0.98 -13.30
N ILE A 944 5.06 -1.30 -13.17
CA ILE A 944 5.53 -2.59 -12.62
C ILE A 944 5.84 -2.35 -11.13
N ILE A 945 4.85 -2.54 -10.27
CA ILE A 945 4.86 -2.04 -8.89
C ILE A 945 4.73 -3.16 -7.85
N SER A 946 5.46 -3.05 -6.73
CA SER A 946 5.35 -3.97 -5.61
C SER A 946 4.22 -3.59 -4.64
N ALA A 947 3.88 -4.49 -3.71
CA ALA A 947 2.95 -4.19 -2.63
C ALA A 947 3.44 -2.99 -1.78
N GLU A 948 4.70 -3.00 -1.35
CA GLU A 948 5.35 -1.89 -0.62
C GLU A 948 5.22 -0.57 -1.38
N GLU A 949 5.60 -0.56 -2.68
CA GLU A 949 5.56 0.63 -3.53
C GLU A 949 4.14 1.16 -3.75
N THR A 950 3.13 0.29 -3.83
CA THR A 950 1.72 0.67 -4.00
C THR A 950 1.23 1.53 -2.82
N LEU A 951 1.64 1.19 -1.59
CA LEU A 951 1.27 1.94 -0.39
C LEU A 951 1.95 3.31 -0.35
N LEU A 952 3.23 3.37 -0.75
CA LEU A 952 3.96 4.63 -0.82
C LEU A 952 3.39 5.57 -1.90
N VAL A 953 2.84 5.04 -3.00
CA VAL A 953 2.08 5.84 -3.98
C VAL A 953 0.76 6.36 -3.38
N LYS A 954 0.07 5.55 -2.55
CA LYS A 954 -1.11 5.97 -1.80
C LYS A 954 -0.82 7.09 -0.80
N ASP A 955 0.25 6.98 -0.01
CA ASP A 955 0.67 8.00 0.97
C ASP A 955 0.91 9.36 0.28
N VAL A 956 1.54 9.35 -0.90
CA VAL A 956 1.74 10.56 -1.72
C VAL A 956 0.41 11.13 -2.22
N CYS A 957 -0.51 10.29 -2.71
CA CYS A 957 -1.83 10.72 -3.16
C CYS A 957 -2.65 11.35 -2.02
N GLU A 958 -2.72 10.67 -0.86
CA GLU A 958 -3.45 11.14 0.31
C GLU A 958 -2.85 12.42 0.90
N ALA A 959 -1.52 12.59 0.90
CA ALA A 959 -0.89 13.82 1.37
C ALA A 959 -1.26 15.02 0.48
N VAL A 960 -1.22 14.85 -0.85
CA VAL A 960 -1.59 15.90 -1.81
C VAL A 960 -3.08 16.22 -1.73
N SER A 961 -3.96 15.21 -1.71
CA SER A 961 -5.41 15.42 -1.59
C SER A 961 -5.80 16.05 -0.25
N THR A 962 -5.10 15.68 0.83
CA THR A 962 -5.39 16.20 2.18
C THR A 962 -4.99 17.66 2.33
N ARG A 963 -3.87 18.06 1.72
CA ARG A 963 -3.52 19.48 1.60
C ARG A 963 -4.60 20.24 0.83
N ALA A 964 -5.01 19.73 -0.34
CA ALA A 964 -6.03 20.34 -1.18
C ALA A 964 -7.38 20.55 -0.46
N ALA A 965 -7.89 19.52 0.21
CA ALA A 965 -9.14 19.58 0.96
C ALA A 965 -9.06 20.58 2.14
N LYS A 966 -7.96 20.56 2.90
CA LYS A 966 -7.73 21.54 3.98
C LYS A 966 -7.61 22.98 3.46
N MET A 967 -6.90 23.20 2.37
CA MET A 967 -6.78 24.54 1.77
C MET A 967 -8.15 25.05 1.27
N CYS A 968 -8.94 24.20 0.61
CA CYS A 968 -10.32 24.52 0.21
C CYS A 968 -11.21 24.82 1.44
N GLY A 969 -11.09 24.06 2.53
CA GLY A 969 -11.81 24.30 3.77
C GLY A 969 -11.43 25.63 4.45
N ALA A 970 -10.15 26.01 4.44
CA ALA A 970 -9.71 27.33 4.89
C ALA A 970 -10.28 28.46 4.01
N GLY A 971 -10.48 28.21 2.71
CA GLY A 971 -11.15 29.12 1.78
C GLY A 971 -12.62 29.32 2.13
N VAL A 972 -13.39 28.23 2.23
CA VAL A 972 -14.81 28.25 2.64
C VAL A 972 -14.98 28.92 4.01
N ALA A 973 -14.09 28.63 4.97
CA ALA A 973 -14.12 29.24 6.29
C ALA A 973 -14.00 30.78 6.23
N ALA A 974 -13.18 31.34 5.34
CA ALA A 974 -13.06 32.80 5.18
C ALA A 974 -14.34 33.44 4.65
N VAL A 975 -15.06 32.75 3.75
CA VAL A 975 -16.30 33.23 3.14
C VAL A 975 -17.45 33.21 4.14
N VAL A 976 -17.69 32.09 4.84
CA VAL A 976 -18.81 32.00 5.80
C VAL A 976 -18.62 32.92 7.02
N ASP A 977 -17.38 33.07 7.51
CA ASP A 977 -17.09 33.98 8.62
C ASP A 977 -17.22 35.45 8.17
N LYS A 978 -16.94 35.79 6.90
CA LYS A 978 -17.28 37.11 6.31
C LYS A 978 -18.79 37.34 6.28
N ILE A 979 -19.60 36.38 5.79
CA ILE A 979 -21.07 36.53 5.74
C ILE A 979 -21.63 36.77 7.16
N ARG A 980 -21.10 36.05 8.16
CA ARG A 980 -21.45 36.25 9.57
C ARG A 980 -21.07 37.65 10.07
N GLU A 981 -19.88 38.15 9.73
CA GLU A 981 -19.35 39.45 10.14
C GLU A 981 -20.06 40.63 9.49
N ASN A 982 -20.29 40.58 8.16
CA ASN A 982 -21.06 41.56 7.40
C ASN A 982 -22.40 41.87 8.09
N ARG A 983 -23.08 40.81 8.55
CA ARG A 983 -24.41 40.86 9.19
C ARG A 983 -24.35 40.97 10.71
N GLN A 984 -23.15 41.15 11.28
CA GLN A 984 -22.91 41.39 12.71
C GLN A 984 -23.46 40.27 13.62
N LEU A 985 -23.50 39.04 13.10
CA LEU A 985 -24.07 37.89 13.79
C LEU A 985 -23.07 37.22 14.75
N GLU A 986 -23.56 36.80 15.92
CA GLU A 986 -22.79 35.93 16.84
C GLU A 986 -22.54 34.55 16.20
N LYS A 987 -23.56 34.01 15.52
CA LYS A 987 -23.56 32.72 14.83
C LYS A 987 -24.28 32.81 13.49
N LEU A 988 -23.84 32.03 12.51
CA LEU A 988 -24.47 31.92 11.20
C LEU A 988 -24.87 30.46 10.95
N GLU A 989 -26.09 30.23 10.47
CA GLU A 989 -26.47 28.98 9.80
C GLU A 989 -26.48 29.24 8.29
N VAL A 990 -25.71 28.48 7.52
CA VAL A 990 -25.57 28.69 6.07
C VAL A 990 -25.36 27.36 5.34
N THR A 991 -25.91 27.26 4.13
CA THR A 991 -25.69 26.14 3.23
C THR A 991 -24.73 26.53 2.10
N VAL A 992 -23.83 25.62 1.74
CA VAL A 992 -22.92 25.73 0.60
C VAL A 992 -23.39 24.74 -0.47
N GLY A 993 -23.78 25.24 -1.64
CA GLY A 993 -24.06 24.40 -2.81
C GLY A 993 -22.75 23.95 -3.46
N VAL A 994 -22.54 22.64 -3.64
CA VAL A 994 -21.28 22.09 -4.14
C VAL A 994 -21.46 21.27 -5.42
N ASP A 995 -20.60 21.50 -6.41
CA ASP A 995 -20.39 20.60 -7.54
C ASP A 995 -18.88 20.41 -7.82
N GLY A 996 -18.54 19.48 -8.72
CA GLY A 996 -17.18 19.16 -9.13
C GLY A 996 -16.80 17.70 -8.85
N THR A 997 -16.11 17.11 -9.82
CA THR A 997 -15.73 15.68 -9.82
C THR A 997 -14.80 15.29 -8.67
N LEU A 998 -13.89 16.17 -8.24
CA LEU A 998 -12.97 15.88 -7.13
C LEU A 998 -13.74 15.82 -5.79
N TYR A 999 -14.65 16.76 -5.53
CA TYR A 999 -15.50 16.72 -4.33
C TYR A 999 -16.46 15.51 -4.34
N LYS A 1000 -17.07 15.21 -5.50
CA LYS A 1000 -18.02 14.11 -5.67
C LYS A 1000 -17.39 12.72 -5.52
N MET A 1001 -16.19 12.51 -6.08
CA MET A 1001 -15.60 11.17 -6.21
C MET A 1001 -14.58 10.82 -5.13
N HIS A 1002 -13.89 11.80 -4.52
CA HIS A 1002 -12.74 11.49 -3.66
C HIS A 1002 -13.17 11.17 -2.20
N PRO A 1003 -12.89 9.95 -1.69
CA PRO A 1003 -13.57 9.39 -0.52
C PRO A 1003 -13.42 10.20 0.77
N GLN A 1004 -12.32 10.95 0.90
CA GLN A 1004 -12.06 11.78 2.08
C GLN A 1004 -12.25 13.29 1.86
N PHE A 1005 -12.42 13.77 0.62
CA PHE A 1005 -12.26 15.21 0.33
C PHE A 1005 -13.38 16.05 0.96
N ALA A 1006 -14.63 15.66 0.77
CA ALA A 1006 -15.80 16.33 1.34
C ALA A 1006 -15.73 16.39 2.88
N ARG A 1007 -15.39 15.25 3.53
CA ARG A 1007 -15.21 15.15 4.98
C ARG A 1007 -14.13 16.12 5.49
N GLN A 1008 -12.96 16.12 4.87
CA GLN A 1008 -11.85 16.97 5.33
C GLN A 1008 -12.11 18.47 5.09
N VAL A 1009 -12.84 18.85 4.03
CA VAL A 1009 -13.34 20.23 3.86
C VAL A 1009 -14.27 20.61 5.02
N GLN A 1010 -15.25 19.76 5.35
CA GLN A 1010 -16.21 19.98 6.44
C GLN A 1010 -15.53 20.11 7.80
N GLU A 1011 -14.63 19.19 8.14
CA GLU A 1011 -13.83 19.21 9.38
C GLU A 1011 -12.97 20.48 9.48
N THR A 1012 -12.35 20.90 8.37
CA THR A 1012 -11.51 22.10 8.34
C THR A 1012 -12.35 23.38 8.49
N VAL A 1013 -13.55 23.43 7.91
CA VAL A 1013 -14.48 24.56 8.09
C VAL A 1013 -14.99 24.64 9.53
N ALA A 1014 -15.38 23.52 10.13
CA ALA A 1014 -15.80 23.47 11.53
C ALA A 1014 -14.70 23.92 12.50
N LEU A 1015 -13.44 23.58 12.21
CA LEU A 1015 -12.26 23.99 12.98
C LEU A 1015 -11.96 25.50 12.86
N LEU A 1016 -12.14 26.09 11.66
CA LEU A 1016 -11.68 27.44 11.33
C LEU A 1016 -12.77 28.52 11.34
N ALA A 1017 -14.05 28.13 11.31
CA ALA A 1017 -15.20 29.01 11.45
C ALA A 1017 -16.21 28.42 12.47
N PRO A 1018 -15.82 28.16 13.73
CA PRO A 1018 -16.67 27.48 14.72
C PRO A 1018 -17.93 28.26 15.15
N LYS A 1019 -18.10 29.50 14.67
CA LYS A 1019 -19.34 30.30 14.80
C LYS A 1019 -20.32 30.09 13.63
N CYS A 1020 -19.93 29.35 12.60
CA CYS A 1020 -20.74 29.10 11.41
C CYS A 1020 -21.14 27.61 11.37
N GLN A 1021 -22.43 27.32 11.50
CA GLN A 1021 -22.99 26.00 11.23
C GLN A 1021 -23.18 25.87 9.73
N VAL A 1022 -22.19 25.26 9.07
CA VAL A 1022 -22.15 25.12 7.61
C VAL A 1022 -22.67 23.74 7.18
N LYS A 1023 -23.76 23.73 6.40
CA LYS A 1023 -24.28 22.54 5.72
C LYS A 1023 -23.73 22.52 4.29
N PHE A 1024 -23.28 21.38 3.81
CA PHE A 1024 -22.89 21.22 2.40
C PHE A 1024 -23.98 20.43 1.67
N LEU A 1025 -24.49 20.99 0.57
CA LEU A 1025 -25.52 20.39 -0.26
C LEU A 1025 -24.97 20.16 -1.66
N LEU A 1026 -24.84 18.89 -2.03
CA LEU A 1026 -24.37 18.51 -3.35
C LEU A 1026 -25.43 18.85 -4.40
N SER A 1027 -25.02 19.50 -5.49
CA SER A 1027 -25.87 19.77 -6.64
C SER A 1027 -25.72 18.67 -7.69
N GLU A 1028 -26.84 18.21 -8.22
CA GLU A 1028 -26.89 17.47 -9.48
C GLU A 1028 -27.26 18.48 -10.57
N ASP A 1029 -26.44 18.54 -11.63
CA ASP A 1029 -26.51 19.53 -12.72
C ASP A 1029 -26.67 20.99 -12.26
N GLY A 1030 -25.91 21.36 -11.22
CA GLY A 1030 -26.05 22.62 -10.50
C GLY A 1030 -25.93 23.87 -11.37
N SER A 1031 -24.96 23.90 -12.29
CA SER A 1031 -24.77 25.01 -13.23
C SER A 1031 -26.00 25.24 -14.11
N GLY A 1032 -26.41 24.23 -14.89
CA GLY A 1032 -27.51 24.31 -15.84
C GLY A 1032 -28.86 24.58 -15.17
N LYS A 1033 -29.17 23.89 -14.06
CA LYS A 1033 -30.39 24.15 -13.27
C LYS A 1033 -30.40 25.57 -12.71
N GLY A 1034 -29.25 26.04 -12.20
CA GLY A 1034 -29.11 27.38 -11.65
C GLY A 1034 -29.27 28.49 -12.70
N ALA A 1035 -28.72 28.30 -13.90
CA ALA A 1035 -28.85 29.29 -14.98
C ALA A 1035 -30.31 29.46 -15.44
N ALA A 1036 -31.08 28.37 -15.52
CA ALA A 1036 -32.52 28.44 -15.79
C ALA A 1036 -33.28 29.17 -14.66
N LEU A 1037 -32.97 28.89 -13.39
CA LEU A 1037 -33.58 29.58 -12.25
C LEU A 1037 -33.25 31.09 -12.23
N ILE A 1038 -32.02 31.48 -12.58
CA ILE A 1038 -31.62 32.89 -12.73
C ILE A 1038 -32.41 33.56 -13.86
N ALA A 1039 -32.54 32.89 -15.02
CA ALA A 1039 -33.36 33.38 -16.13
C ALA A 1039 -34.84 33.53 -15.74
N ALA A 1040 -35.38 32.64 -14.89
CA ALA A 1040 -36.73 32.72 -14.36
C ALA A 1040 -36.94 33.92 -13.42
N VAL A 1041 -36.04 34.10 -12.43
CA VAL A 1041 -36.07 35.24 -11.49
C VAL A 1041 -35.96 36.58 -12.23
N ALA A 1042 -35.11 36.65 -13.26
CA ALA A 1042 -35.00 37.83 -14.12
C ALA A 1042 -36.28 38.08 -14.96
N SER A 1043 -36.83 37.03 -15.56
CA SER A 1043 -38.06 37.10 -16.37
C SER A 1043 -39.28 37.58 -15.56
N LEU A 1044 -39.34 37.27 -14.27
CA LEU A 1044 -40.38 37.78 -13.37
C LEU A 1044 -40.24 39.29 -13.12
N LYS A 1045 -39.01 39.78 -12.87
CA LYS A 1045 -38.79 41.22 -12.62
C LYS A 1045 -39.01 42.09 -13.86
N ASN A 1046 -38.65 41.61 -15.04
CA ASN A 1046 -38.95 42.31 -16.29
C ASN A 1046 -40.47 42.48 -16.50
N LYS A 1047 -41.29 41.48 -16.10
CA LYS A 1047 -42.76 41.59 -16.13
C LYS A 1047 -43.28 42.58 -15.08
N GLN A 1048 -42.75 42.55 -13.86
CA GLN A 1048 -43.14 43.48 -12.78
C GLN A 1048 -42.74 44.95 -13.02
N GLN A 1049 -41.83 45.23 -13.97
CA GLN A 1049 -41.49 46.60 -14.40
C GLN A 1049 -42.29 47.06 -15.63
N LEU A 1050 -43.13 46.19 -16.20
CA LEU A 1050 -44.01 46.47 -17.35
C LEU A 1050 -45.50 46.54 -16.97
N THR A 1051 -45.82 46.49 -15.67
CA THR A 1051 -47.17 46.51 -15.09
C THR A 1051 -47.29 47.55 -13.98
#